data_AF-C6XQG7-F1
#
_entry.id   AF-C6XQG7-F1
#
_cell.length_a   1.000
_cell.length_b   1.000
_cell.length_c   1.000
_cell.angle_alpha   90.00
_cell.angle_beta   90.00
_cell.angle_gamma   90.00
#
_symmetry.space_group_name_H-M   'P 1'
#
loop_
_entity.id
_entity.type
_entity.pdbx_description
1 polymer ?
#
loop_
_entity_poly.entity_id
_entity_poly.type
_entity_poly.pdbx_seq_one_letter_code
_entity_poly.pdbx_strand_id
1 'polypeptide(L)'
;MRIQFLNTVGIKAALISAMVCGVVACDSTTSGSTASSVEEGKSAPILSNVFSDHMVLQQGYEIPFWGRAGSGQKINLTFNGETKQAEADLVGNWRISFDEPDVMGPYQVKVETEDGQVQVLEDVLIGDVYLCSGQSNMEFPVSRALNPNREIPAADGSNIRLFQMPMRSFNAPQKSVTGDVSWEMASAKTVENFSAVCWFSAKELEKKSDTPIGLVQAAWGGTRIEAWMNEASLAETGLVSDELEMLQNYRETPKAAISKFGERLNTWWDSTFPSASKPWENASQSIDQAWKKAPETMGNYQAWGIEEIEEYKGLIWFQTELNLPEDYDGSALDLSVGLTDERDYVWVNGEFVGSGYGWSVASVYEASAGLLKSGKNIITIAIENGWKAGGILDLSDSGVNWQQQNIGFENWQWQLIENGPSSMDRAPWETMNGLSGIHNGMVSPLDGLKFKAAFWYQGESNASNPEDYEQMLAGLIKGWRLMFTSDLPVVVIQLANYGNLPFEPVESGSSGVRDAQRRAALADENTGLVVTIDIGDRIDIHPANKQVVAQRVVESLGYLQTSDRKQLGDNAQPVRAYYSDDGIVAEFMNTQDGLRIYGGDNLSGVEYCTPLEGCRFVPASLEGQDSLRISIDDKTQGARIRYAWADSPIPTLFEGDYVPVTPFELVVEDE
;
A
#
# COMPACT_ATOMS: atom_id res chain seq x y z
N MET A 1 17.64 39.88 25.36
CA MET A 1 18.45 41.10 25.16
C MET A 1 19.29 40.90 23.90
N ARG A 2 19.00 41.67 22.85
CA ARG A 2 19.70 41.69 21.55
C ARG A 2 21.20 41.90 21.74
N ILE A 3 22.01 41.43 20.78
CA ILE A 3 22.93 42.25 19.96
C ILE A 3 23.38 41.42 18.74
N GLN A 4 23.05 41.95 17.56
CA GLN A 4 23.61 41.64 16.24
C GLN A 4 25.08 42.12 16.17
N PHE A 5 25.92 41.50 15.35
CA PHE A 5 26.87 42.24 14.48
C PHE A 5 27.41 41.36 13.33
N LEU A 6 26.86 41.64 12.13
CA LEU A 6 27.47 41.80 10.80
C LEU A 6 28.23 40.68 10.05
N ASN A 7 27.57 40.24 8.96
CA ASN A 7 28.02 40.13 7.55
C ASN A 7 29.49 40.42 7.20
N THR A 8 30.16 39.51 6.49
CA THR A 8 30.48 39.63 5.05
C THR A 8 31.21 38.39 4.48
N VAL A 9 31.05 38.20 3.15
CA VAL A 9 31.73 37.23 2.24
C VAL A 9 31.17 35.80 2.33
N GLY A 10 30.47 35.24 1.36
CA GLY A 10 30.59 35.35 -0.09
C GLY A 10 31.10 34.02 -0.65
N ILE A 11 30.25 33.32 -1.43
CA ILE A 11 30.53 32.10 -2.21
C ILE A 11 30.43 30.77 -1.43
N LYS A 12 29.32 30.03 -1.63
CA LYS A 12 29.24 28.57 -1.86
C LYS A 12 27.79 28.08 -1.80
N ALA A 13 27.24 27.66 -2.93
CA ALA A 13 26.25 26.58 -3.04
C ALA A 13 26.05 26.25 -4.54
N ALA A 14 27.00 25.52 -5.09
CA ALA A 14 26.82 24.70 -6.28
C ALA A 14 27.35 23.30 -5.90
N LEU A 15 26.68 22.25 -6.41
CA LEU A 15 26.80 20.83 -6.07
C LEU A 15 25.87 20.39 -4.93
N ILE A 16 24.67 19.93 -5.30
CA ILE A 16 24.17 18.55 -5.15
C ILE A 16 22.96 18.47 -6.10
N SER A 17 23.19 18.08 -7.35
CA SER A 17 22.17 17.53 -8.24
C SER A 17 22.91 16.88 -9.41
N ALA A 18 23.31 15.62 -9.23
CA ALA A 18 23.82 14.73 -10.27
C ALA A 18 23.96 13.32 -9.70
N MET A 19 22.90 12.52 -9.81
CA MET A 19 22.95 11.08 -10.09
C MET A 19 21.51 10.56 -10.09
N VAL A 20 20.87 10.60 -11.26
CA VAL A 20 20.12 9.53 -11.94
C VAL A 20 19.62 10.17 -13.24
N CYS A 21 20.36 9.99 -14.32
CA CYS A 21 19.89 10.27 -15.68
C CYS A 21 20.40 9.11 -16.55
N GLY A 22 19.59 8.05 -16.63
CA GLY A 22 19.68 7.06 -17.69
C GLY A 22 18.80 7.56 -18.85
N VAL A 23 19.43 8.08 -19.89
CA VAL A 23 18.78 8.59 -21.10
C VAL A 23 18.24 7.40 -21.91
N VAL A 24 16.92 7.36 -22.13
CA VAL A 24 16.32 6.66 -23.28
C VAL A 24 15.54 7.71 -24.05
N ALA A 25 16.05 8.10 -25.21
CA ALA A 25 15.36 8.95 -26.16
C ALA A 25 14.44 8.08 -27.01
N CYS A 26 13.13 8.35 -26.98
CA CYS A 26 12.16 7.84 -27.94
C CYS A 26 11.99 8.87 -29.06
N ASP A 27 12.52 8.57 -30.24
CA ASP A 27 12.13 9.23 -31.50
C ASP A 27 10.85 8.55 -32.01
N SER A 28 9.75 9.31 -32.11
CA SER A 28 8.49 8.86 -32.69
C SER A 28 8.20 9.63 -33.98
N THR A 29 8.36 9.00 -35.16
CA THR A 29 7.64 9.43 -36.37
C THR A 29 7.17 8.24 -37.22
N THR A 30 5.92 8.38 -37.69
CA THR A 30 5.22 7.71 -38.80
C THR A 30 4.50 6.37 -38.60
N SER A 31 3.19 6.47 -38.81
CA SER A 31 2.16 5.45 -38.99
C SER A 31 2.22 4.73 -40.34
N GLY A 32 1.82 3.44 -40.39
CA GLY A 32 1.17 2.86 -41.57
C GLY A 32 1.65 1.49 -42.06
N SER A 33 1.00 0.43 -41.57
CA SER A 33 0.82 -0.92 -42.15
C SER A 33 2.02 -1.85 -42.43
N THR A 34 1.89 -3.07 -41.88
CA THR A 34 2.49 -4.35 -42.30
C THR A 34 4.00 -4.46 -42.36
N ALA A 35 4.59 -4.88 -41.23
CA ALA A 35 5.50 -6.01 -41.12
C ALA A 35 6.02 -6.03 -39.68
N SER A 36 5.90 -7.18 -39.02
CA SER A 36 6.62 -7.44 -37.77
C SER A 36 8.11 -7.26 -38.05
N SER A 37 8.67 -6.12 -37.64
CA SER A 37 10.11 -5.96 -37.50
C SER A 37 10.48 -6.67 -36.20
N VAL A 38 10.90 -7.92 -36.36
CA VAL A 38 11.54 -8.74 -35.34
C VAL A 38 12.78 -7.97 -34.87
N GLU A 39 12.70 -7.36 -33.68
CA GLU A 39 13.91 -7.20 -32.86
C GLU A 39 14.50 -8.60 -32.68
N GLU A 40 15.80 -8.76 -32.92
CA GLU A 40 16.51 -10.05 -32.81
C GLU A 40 16.20 -10.70 -31.46
N GLY A 41 15.34 -11.72 -31.54
CA GLY A 41 14.43 -12.07 -30.47
C GLY A 41 15.07 -12.92 -29.38
N LYS A 42 15.05 -12.42 -28.14
CA LYS A 42 14.80 -13.31 -27.02
C LYS A 42 13.38 -13.85 -27.19
N SER A 43 13.28 -15.15 -27.44
CA SER A 43 11.98 -15.83 -27.40
C SER A 43 11.34 -15.60 -26.03
N ALA A 44 10.02 -15.41 -26.01
CA ALA A 44 9.29 -15.22 -24.76
C ALA A 44 9.56 -16.40 -23.82
N PRO A 45 9.76 -16.18 -22.50
CA PRO A 45 10.06 -17.26 -21.58
C PRO A 45 8.93 -18.30 -21.55
N ILE A 46 9.30 -19.58 -21.47
CA ILE A 46 8.38 -20.70 -21.40
C ILE A 46 7.79 -20.79 -19.98
N LEU A 47 8.63 -20.55 -18.96
CA LEU A 47 8.23 -20.46 -17.55
C LEU A 47 7.67 -19.07 -17.22
N SER A 48 6.75 -19.00 -16.25
CA SER A 48 6.33 -17.72 -15.70
C SER A 48 7.52 -16.97 -15.08
N ASN A 49 7.52 -15.64 -15.19
CA ASN A 49 8.61 -14.78 -14.70
C ASN A 49 8.81 -14.80 -13.18
N VAL A 50 7.94 -15.46 -12.42
CA VAL A 50 8.17 -15.74 -11.00
C VAL A 50 9.30 -16.75 -10.79
N PHE A 51 9.60 -17.57 -11.81
CA PHE A 51 10.68 -18.53 -11.80
C PHE A 51 11.92 -17.94 -12.49
N SER A 52 13.05 -17.95 -11.80
CA SER A 52 14.36 -17.57 -12.35
C SER A 52 15.47 -18.29 -11.58
N ASP A 53 16.72 -18.08 -12.00
CA ASP A 53 17.89 -18.57 -11.27
C ASP A 53 17.87 -18.12 -9.80
N HIS A 54 18.55 -18.86 -8.92
CA HIS A 54 18.68 -18.53 -7.49
C HIS A 54 17.38 -18.56 -6.67
N MET A 55 16.26 -19.04 -7.23
CA MET A 55 14.99 -19.06 -6.51
C MET A 55 14.95 -20.06 -5.36
N VAL A 56 14.06 -19.81 -4.39
CA VAL A 56 13.70 -20.77 -3.33
C VAL A 56 12.24 -21.17 -3.49
N LEU A 57 11.97 -22.47 -3.47
CA LEU A 57 10.63 -23.05 -3.46
C LEU A 57 10.31 -23.57 -2.07
N GLN A 58 9.07 -23.37 -1.63
CA GLN A 58 8.64 -23.73 -0.30
C GLN A 58 8.64 -25.25 -0.09
N GLN A 59 9.37 -25.70 0.93
CA GLN A 59 9.38 -27.09 1.42
C GLN A 59 8.04 -27.50 2.05
N GLY A 60 7.80 -28.80 2.14
CA GLY A 60 6.59 -29.40 2.73
C GLY A 60 5.39 -29.51 1.77
N TYR A 61 5.59 -29.24 0.48
CA TYR A 61 4.55 -29.28 -0.56
C TYR A 61 5.09 -29.84 -1.87
N GLU A 62 4.19 -30.29 -2.76
CA GLU A 62 4.54 -30.52 -4.16
C GLU A 62 5.15 -29.25 -4.78
N ILE A 63 6.10 -29.43 -5.70
CA ILE A 63 6.85 -28.36 -6.34
C ILE A 63 6.22 -28.04 -7.71
N PRO A 64 5.50 -26.91 -7.86
CA PRO A 64 4.81 -26.56 -9.09
C PRO A 64 5.69 -25.71 -10.01
N PHE A 65 5.56 -25.96 -11.31
CA PHE A 65 6.06 -25.11 -12.39
C PHE A 65 4.93 -24.82 -13.36
N TRP A 66 4.86 -23.59 -13.84
CA TRP A 66 3.89 -23.18 -14.85
C TRP A 66 4.47 -22.09 -15.74
N GLY A 67 3.80 -21.86 -16.87
CA GLY A 67 4.15 -20.80 -17.78
C GLY A 67 3.30 -20.81 -19.03
N ARG A 68 3.90 -20.38 -20.15
CA ARG A 68 3.21 -20.25 -21.42
C ARG A 68 3.94 -20.94 -22.56
N ALA A 69 3.18 -21.42 -23.52
CA ALA A 69 3.64 -22.06 -24.75
C ALA A 69 2.59 -21.85 -25.85
N GLY A 70 2.87 -22.27 -27.08
CA GLY A 70 1.88 -22.33 -28.14
C GLY A 70 0.67 -23.20 -27.75
N SER A 71 -0.51 -22.84 -28.25
CA SER A 71 -1.75 -23.61 -28.01
C SER A 71 -1.60 -25.07 -28.44
N GLY A 72 -1.90 -26.02 -27.55
CA GLY A 72 -1.73 -27.47 -27.81
C GLY A 72 -0.27 -27.93 -27.92
N GLN A 73 0.70 -27.06 -27.64
CA GLN A 73 2.11 -27.41 -27.72
C GLN A 73 2.49 -28.30 -26.54
N LYS A 74 3.32 -29.33 -26.81
CA LYS A 74 3.87 -30.19 -25.75
C LYS A 74 5.08 -29.55 -25.09
N ILE A 75 5.13 -29.68 -23.77
CA ILE A 75 6.19 -29.18 -22.90
C ILE A 75 6.76 -30.36 -22.12
N ASN A 76 8.07 -30.55 -22.17
CA ASN A 76 8.80 -31.46 -21.29
C ASN A 76 9.53 -30.64 -20.24
N LEU A 77 9.30 -30.92 -18.96
CA LEU A 77 10.01 -30.29 -17.86
C LEU A 77 10.79 -31.34 -17.10
N THR A 78 12.08 -31.06 -16.87
CA THR A 78 12.97 -31.89 -16.08
C THR A 78 13.35 -31.17 -14.79
N PHE A 79 13.12 -31.82 -13.66
CA PHE A 79 13.46 -31.35 -12.32
C PHE A 79 13.83 -32.56 -11.45
N ASN A 80 14.87 -32.43 -10.61
CA ASN A 80 15.35 -33.52 -9.75
C ASN A 80 15.59 -34.87 -10.48
N GLY A 81 16.11 -34.82 -11.70
CA GLY A 81 16.37 -36.02 -12.52
C GLY A 81 15.11 -36.71 -13.09
N GLU A 82 13.92 -36.22 -12.80
CA GLU A 82 12.66 -36.67 -13.35
C GLU A 82 12.20 -35.75 -14.49
N THR A 83 11.71 -36.33 -15.58
CA THR A 83 11.08 -35.57 -16.69
C THR A 83 9.59 -35.87 -16.74
N LYS A 84 8.76 -34.82 -16.66
CA LYS A 84 7.31 -34.88 -16.85
C LYS A 84 6.91 -34.09 -18.09
N GLN A 85 5.76 -34.43 -18.67
CA GLN A 85 5.22 -33.78 -19.87
C GLN A 85 3.84 -33.17 -19.58
N ALA A 86 3.57 -32.00 -20.16
CA ALA A 86 2.25 -31.38 -20.22
C ALA A 86 1.97 -30.86 -21.64
N GLU A 87 0.71 -30.50 -21.89
CA GLU A 87 0.27 -29.82 -23.11
C GLU A 87 -0.30 -28.45 -22.70
N ALA A 88 0.05 -27.40 -23.44
CA ALA A 88 -0.50 -26.08 -23.21
C ALA A 88 -1.99 -26.05 -23.59
N ASP A 89 -2.80 -25.38 -22.77
CA ASP A 89 -4.22 -25.19 -23.02
C ASP A 89 -4.47 -24.31 -24.27
N LEU A 90 -5.74 -24.09 -24.61
CA LEU A 90 -6.12 -23.33 -25.80
C LEU A 90 -5.64 -21.88 -25.79
N VAL A 91 -5.38 -21.30 -24.62
CA VAL A 91 -4.86 -19.94 -24.44
C VAL A 91 -3.37 -19.93 -24.07
N GLY A 92 -2.70 -21.08 -24.19
CA GLY A 92 -1.27 -21.26 -24.08
C GLY A 92 -0.73 -21.49 -22.67
N ASN A 93 -1.55 -21.68 -21.63
CA ASN A 93 -1.04 -21.94 -20.28
C ASN A 93 -0.74 -23.42 -20.06
N TRP A 94 0.28 -23.73 -19.27
CA TRP A 94 0.60 -25.10 -18.86
C TRP A 94 1.06 -25.14 -17.41
N ARG A 95 0.94 -26.31 -16.76
CA ARG A 95 1.40 -26.56 -15.39
C ARG A 95 1.88 -27.99 -15.21
N ILE A 96 2.97 -28.18 -14.48
CA ILE A 96 3.54 -29.48 -14.08
C ILE A 96 3.93 -29.39 -12.60
N SER A 97 3.62 -30.43 -11.81
CA SER A 97 4.06 -30.54 -10.41
C SER A 97 4.97 -31.75 -10.21
N PHE A 98 5.95 -31.60 -9.32
CA PHE A 98 6.86 -32.65 -8.87
C PHE A 98 6.66 -32.94 -7.39
N ASP A 99 7.00 -34.15 -6.97
CA ASP A 99 7.11 -34.46 -5.55
C ASP A 99 8.25 -33.63 -4.95
N GLU A 100 8.14 -33.31 -3.66
CA GLU A 100 9.21 -32.64 -2.94
C GLU A 100 10.47 -33.52 -2.93
N PRO A 101 11.65 -32.98 -3.24
CA PRO A 101 12.88 -33.77 -3.25
C PRO A 101 13.47 -33.92 -1.84
N ASP A 102 14.23 -35.01 -1.60
CA ASP A 102 14.79 -35.34 -0.28
C ASP A 102 15.89 -34.39 0.22
N VAL A 103 16.51 -33.59 -0.67
CA VAL A 103 17.57 -32.63 -0.33
C VAL A 103 17.19 -31.22 -0.77
N MET A 104 17.78 -30.20 -0.14
CA MET A 104 17.40 -28.80 -0.38
C MET A 104 17.97 -28.17 -1.67
N GLY A 105 18.71 -28.94 -2.49
CA GLY A 105 19.34 -28.47 -3.72
C GLY A 105 20.82 -28.06 -3.54
N PRO A 106 21.40 -27.31 -4.50
CA PRO A 106 20.73 -26.69 -5.65
C PRO A 106 20.31 -27.69 -6.75
N TYR A 107 19.23 -27.35 -7.44
CA TYR A 107 18.69 -28.07 -8.60
C TYR A 107 18.78 -27.22 -9.88
N GLN A 108 18.76 -27.92 -11.01
CA GLN A 108 18.51 -27.34 -12.32
C GLN A 108 17.06 -27.64 -12.73
N VAL A 109 16.37 -26.66 -13.29
CA VAL A 109 15.05 -26.83 -13.92
C VAL A 109 15.23 -26.62 -15.42
N LYS A 110 14.91 -27.62 -16.23
CA LYS A 110 15.00 -27.52 -17.70
C LYS A 110 13.63 -27.72 -18.31
N VAL A 111 13.17 -26.76 -19.09
CA VAL A 111 11.92 -26.86 -19.86
C VAL A 111 12.21 -26.81 -21.36
N GLU A 112 11.57 -27.70 -22.11
CA GLU A 112 11.74 -27.85 -23.55
C GLU A 112 10.37 -27.97 -24.23
N THR A 113 10.15 -27.20 -25.29
CA THR A 113 8.93 -27.25 -26.11
C THR A 113 9.15 -28.12 -27.35
N GLU A 114 8.05 -28.62 -27.95
CA GLU A 114 8.10 -29.44 -29.17
C GLU A 114 8.75 -28.76 -30.38
N ASP A 115 8.72 -27.42 -30.45
CA ASP A 115 9.37 -26.63 -31.53
C ASP A 115 10.86 -26.35 -31.26
N GLY A 116 11.42 -26.86 -30.15
CA GLY A 116 12.83 -26.80 -29.84
C GLY A 116 13.26 -25.60 -29.00
N GLN A 117 12.34 -24.79 -28.46
CA GLN A 117 12.69 -23.79 -27.46
C GLN A 117 13.12 -24.48 -26.15
N VAL A 118 14.21 -24.00 -25.55
CA VAL A 118 14.75 -24.53 -24.29
C VAL A 118 15.01 -23.38 -23.34
N GLN A 119 14.54 -23.51 -22.09
CA GLN A 119 14.87 -22.61 -20.99
C GLN A 119 15.38 -23.44 -19.81
N VAL A 120 16.45 -22.95 -19.18
CA VAL A 120 17.10 -23.60 -18.04
C VAL A 120 17.19 -22.58 -16.90
N LEU A 121 16.83 -23.01 -15.70
CA LEU A 121 17.07 -22.28 -14.45
C LEU A 121 18.09 -23.04 -13.61
N GLU A 122 19.02 -22.31 -13.02
CA GLU A 122 20.10 -22.82 -12.17
C GLU A 122 19.95 -22.35 -10.72
N ASP A 123 20.60 -23.03 -9.78
CA ASP A 123 20.58 -22.68 -8.34
C ASP A 123 19.15 -22.59 -7.75
N VAL A 124 18.29 -23.55 -8.09
CA VAL A 124 16.94 -23.66 -7.52
C VAL A 124 17.02 -24.42 -6.19
N LEU A 125 16.62 -23.79 -5.09
CA LEU A 125 16.66 -24.36 -3.74
C LEU A 125 15.26 -24.71 -3.24
N ILE A 126 15.19 -25.68 -2.33
CA ILE A 126 14.00 -25.97 -1.53
C ILE A 126 14.24 -25.46 -0.10
N GLY A 127 13.31 -24.67 0.44
CA GLY A 127 13.49 -24.01 1.74
C GLY A 127 12.22 -23.34 2.26
N ASP A 128 12.38 -22.36 3.17
CA ASP A 128 11.24 -21.60 3.70
C ASP A 128 11.09 -20.27 2.95
N VAL A 129 9.89 -20.02 2.42
CA VAL A 129 9.57 -18.84 1.59
C VAL A 129 8.56 -17.96 2.32
N TYR A 130 8.86 -16.68 2.45
CA TYR A 130 8.03 -15.71 3.16
C TYR A 130 7.51 -14.62 2.22
N LEU A 131 6.21 -14.32 2.32
CA LEU A 131 5.60 -13.19 1.64
C LEU A 131 5.64 -11.97 2.55
N CYS A 132 6.33 -10.91 2.14
CA CYS A 132 6.42 -9.64 2.84
C CYS A 132 5.60 -8.60 2.09
N SER A 133 4.40 -8.26 2.59
CA SER A 133 3.44 -7.42 1.87
C SER A 133 2.90 -6.26 2.70
N GLY A 134 2.46 -5.20 2.03
CA GLY A 134 1.90 -4.01 2.67
C GLY A 134 2.31 -2.72 1.97
N GLN A 135 2.35 -1.63 2.74
CA GLN A 135 2.69 -0.31 2.21
C GLN A 135 4.11 0.13 2.61
N SER A 136 4.32 1.44 2.77
CA SER A 136 5.62 2.10 2.89
C SER A 136 6.47 1.61 4.06
N ASN A 137 5.84 1.18 5.15
CA ASN A 137 6.55 0.59 6.29
C ASN A 137 7.06 -0.84 6.02
N MET A 138 6.38 -1.62 5.17
CA MET A 138 6.92 -2.89 4.62
C MET A 138 7.96 -2.63 3.54
N GLU A 139 7.74 -1.63 2.68
CA GLU A 139 8.67 -1.25 1.60
C GLU A 139 9.98 -0.64 2.11
N PHE A 140 9.97 -0.12 3.35
CA PHE A 140 11.06 0.64 3.94
C PHE A 140 12.44 -0.06 3.78
N PRO A 141 13.40 0.56 3.09
CA PRO A 141 14.62 -0.13 2.67
C PRO A 141 15.65 -0.24 3.80
N VAL A 142 16.50 -1.27 3.73
CA VAL A 142 17.61 -1.48 4.70
C VAL A 142 18.52 -0.26 4.78
N SER A 143 18.79 0.42 3.66
CA SER A 143 19.59 1.66 3.61
C SER A 143 19.09 2.78 4.51
N ARG A 144 17.79 2.79 4.85
CA ARG A 144 17.17 3.78 5.74
C ARG A 144 16.93 3.26 7.16
N ALA A 145 17.14 1.97 7.41
CA ALA A 145 17.00 1.39 8.75
C ALA A 145 18.14 1.81 9.67
N LEU A 146 18.08 1.45 10.96
CA LEU A 146 19.19 1.66 11.88
C LEU A 146 20.40 0.82 11.47
N ASN A 147 21.60 1.39 11.65
CA ASN A 147 22.90 0.73 11.40
C ASN A 147 23.14 0.18 9.96
N PRO A 148 22.72 0.85 8.88
CA PRO A 148 22.77 0.29 7.53
C PRO A 148 24.21 -0.03 7.09
N ASN A 149 25.19 0.78 7.54
CA ASN A 149 26.62 0.60 7.27
C ASN A 149 27.21 -0.71 7.83
N ARG A 150 26.52 -1.38 8.76
CA ARG A 150 26.90 -2.70 9.27
C ARG A 150 26.05 -3.81 8.67
N GLU A 151 24.75 -3.56 8.53
CA GLU A 151 23.79 -4.57 8.06
C GLU A 151 23.99 -4.91 6.58
N ILE A 152 24.21 -3.92 5.72
CA ILE A 152 24.34 -4.13 4.27
C ILE A 152 25.58 -4.96 3.93
N PRO A 153 26.80 -4.64 4.43
CA PRO A 153 27.97 -5.48 4.15
C PRO A 153 27.89 -6.88 4.77
N ALA A 154 27.04 -7.10 5.78
CA ALA A 154 26.87 -8.40 6.42
C ALA A 154 25.89 -9.34 5.67
N ALA A 155 25.31 -8.87 4.57
CA ALA A 155 24.43 -9.69 3.72
C ALA A 155 25.20 -10.76 2.92
N ASP A 156 26.45 -10.48 2.58
CA ASP A 156 27.29 -11.37 1.76
C ASP A 156 27.50 -12.72 2.45
N GLY A 157 27.20 -13.81 1.73
CA GLY A 157 27.36 -15.18 2.22
C GLY A 157 26.21 -15.73 3.05
N SER A 158 25.08 -15.00 3.14
CA SER A 158 23.83 -15.54 3.70
C SER A 158 23.18 -16.56 2.76
N ASN A 159 22.41 -17.50 3.31
CA ASN A 159 21.63 -18.47 2.53
C ASN A 159 20.21 -17.93 2.21
N ILE A 160 20.14 -16.63 1.93
CA ILE A 160 18.91 -15.87 1.72
C ILE A 160 18.82 -15.48 0.24
N ARG A 161 17.62 -15.58 -0.33
CA ARG A 161 17.28 -15.21 -1.70
C ARG A 161 16.16 -14.18 -1.69
N LEU A 162 16.29 -13.16 -2.52
CA LEU A 162 15.41 -11.99 -2.56
C LEU A 162 14.65 -11.96 -3.88
N PHE A 163 13.36 -11.71 -3.82
CA PHE A 163 12.51 -11.49 -4.98
C PHE A 163 11.65 -10.25 -4.73
N GLN A 164 11.93 -9.17 -5.46
CA GLN A 164 11.21 -7.91 -5.31
C GLN A 164 10.18 -7.77 -6.42
N MET A 165 8.89 -7.73 -6.06
CA MET A 165 7.82 -7.55 -7.02
C MET A 165 7.87 -6.13 -7.62
N PRO A 166 7.77 -5.99 -8.96
CA PRO A 166 7.59 -4.69 -9.56
C PRO A 166 6.23 -4.12 -9.16
N MET A 167 6.19 -2.83 -8.84
CA MET A 167 4.95 -2.11 -8.52
C MET A 167 4.08 -2.03 -9.77
N ARG A 168 2.96 -2.78 -9.75
CA ARG A 168 2.04 -2.89 -10.87
C ARG A 168 0.61 -2.95 -10.37
N SER A 169 -0.27 -2.23 -11.03
CA SER A 169 -1.71 -2.27 -10.78
C SER A 169 -2.43 -2.57 -12.09
N PHE A 170 -3.40 -3.49 -12.04
CA PHE A 170 -4.23 -3.84 -13.18
C PHE A 170 -5.67 -4.02 -12.74
N ASN A 171 -6.61 -3.52 -13.53
CA ASN A 171 -8.04 -3.70 -13.24
C ASN A 171 -8.53 -5.15 -13.44
N ALA A 172 -7.66 -6.06 -13.93
CA ALA A 172 -7.93 -7.48 -14.04
C ALA A 172 -6.75 -8.34 -13.54
N PRO A 173 -7.00 -9.49 -12.89
CA PRO A 173 -5.96 -10.39 -12.38
C PRO A 173 -4.95 -10.81 -13.44
N GLN A 174 -3.66 -10.66 -13.16
CA GLN A 174 -2.59 -11.13 -14.02
C GLN A 174 -2.17 -12.56 -13.63
N LYS A 175 -1.79 -13.36 -14.63
CA LYS A 175 -1.33 -14.76 -14.47
C LYS A 175 0.18 -14.94 -14.46
N SER A 176 0.93 -13.88 -14.74
CA SER A 176 2.39 -13.88 -14.69
C SER A 176 2.90 -12.51 -14.29
N VAL A 177 4.06 -12.49 -13.64
CA VAL A 177 4.74 -11.25 -13.31
C VAL A 177 5.18 -10.55 -14.60
N THR A 178 4.98 -9.23 -14.67
CA THR A 178 5.34 -8.41 -15.83
C THR A 178 6.55 -7.55 -15.50
N GLY A 179 7.47 -7.40 -16.47
CA GLY A 179 8.73 -6.66 -16.30
C GLY A 179 9.93 -7.57 -16.09
N ASP A 180 11.11 -6.94 -16.01
CA ASP A 180 12.38 -7.60 -15.73
C ASP A 180 12.52 -7.79 -14.22
N VAL A 181 12.24 -9.01 -13.75
CA VAL A 181 12.32 -9.41 -12.34
C VAL A 181 13.05 -10.75 -12.27
N SER A 182 13.83 -10.92 -11.21
CA SER A 182 14.52 -12.18 -10.95
C SER A 182 14.72 -12.38 -9.46
N TRP A 183 14.92 -13.64 -9.06
CA TRP A 183 15.44 -13.97 -7.75
C TRP A 183 16.93 -13.63 -7.72
N GLU A 184 17.37 -12.98 -6.64
CA GLU A 184 18.75 -12.60 -6.45
C GLU A 184 19.29 -13.18 -5.15
N MET A 185 20.57 -13.55 -5.13
CA MET A 185 21.25 -13.85 -3.88
C MET A 185 21.33 -12.60 -3.01
N ALA A 186 21.12 -12.76 -1.70
CA ALA A 186 21.37 -11.67 -0.76
C ALA A 186 22.86 -11.28 -0.79
N SER A 187 23.09 -9.98 -0.97
CA SER A 187 24.41 -9.35 -1.05
C SER A 187 24.29 -7.90 -0.63
N ALA A 188 25.42 -7.22 -0.43
CA ALA A 188 25.42 -5.79 -0.15
C ALA A 188 24.63 -4.97 -1.20
N LYS A 189 24.69 -5.36 -2.48
CA LYS A 189 23.99 -4.66 -3.56
C LYS A 189 22.48 -4.89 -3.52
N THR A 190 22.05 -6.13 -3.30
CA THR A 190 20.65 -6.54 -3.46
C THR A 190 19.82 -6.21 -2.21
N VAL A 191 20.44 -6.20 -1.03
CA VAL A 191 19.77 -5.89 0.24
C VAL A 191 19.55 -4.39 0.45
N GLU A 192 20.39 -3.51 -0.12
CA GLU A 192 20.38 -2.06 0.14
C GLU A 192 18.98 -1.42 0.02
N ASN A 193 18.24 -1.79 -1.04
CA ASN A 193 16.91 -1.27 -1.33
C ASN A 193 15.77 -2.27 -1.08
N PHE A 194 16.08 -3.42 -0.48
CA PHE A 194 15.09 -4.43 -0.11
C PHE A 194 14.43 -4.09 1.23
N SER A 195 13.24 -4.64 1.47
CA SER A 195 12.46 -4.45 2.69
C SER A 195 13.27 -4.80 3.93
N ALA A 196 13.44 -3.82 4.81
CA ALA A 196 14.18 -3.97 6.06
C ALA A 196 13.47 -4.93 7.03
N VAL A 197 12.14 -4.87 7.13
CA VAL A 197 11.38 -5.80 7.97
C VAL A 197 11.57 -7.23 7.47
N CYS A 198 11.46 -7.43 6.16
CA CYS A 198 11.62 -8.75 5.55
C CYS A 198 13.04 -9.30 5.75
N TRP A 199 14.05 -8.48 5.45
CA TRP A 199 15.47 -8.82 5.61
C TRP A 199 15.84 -9.16 7.05
N PHE A 200 15.51 -8.31 8.01
CA PHE A 200 15.87 -8.56 9.41
C PHE A 200 15.12 -9.77 9.98
N SER A 201 13.89 -10.04 9.53
CA SER A 201 13.15 -11.23 9.95
C SER A 201 13.86 -12.50 9.45
N ALA A 202 14.32 -12.50 8.20
CA ALA A 202 15.12 -13.59 7.64
C ALA A 202 16.44 -13.79 8.40
N LYS A 203 17.12 -12.70 8.79
CA LYS A 203 18.35 -12.78 9.61
C LYS A 203 18.09 -13.37 10.99
N GLU A 204 16.96 -13.08 11.62
CA GLU A 204 16.60 -13.71 12.90
C GLU A 204 16.22 -15.19 12.73
N LEU A 205 15.62 -15.57 11.60
CA LEU A 205 15.29 -16.96 11.27
C LEU A 205 16.53 -17.80 10.90
N GLU A 206 17.47 -17.24 10.14
CA GLU A 206 18.74 -17.88 9.75
C GLU A 206 19.59 -18.25 10.97
N LYS A 207 19.47 -17.52 12.09
CA LYS A 207 20.12 -17.89 13.35
C LYS A 207 19.56 -19.17 13.98
N LYS A 208 18.35 -19.57 13.61
CA LYS A 208 17.62 -20.71 14.20
C LYS A 208 17.65 -21.96 13.32
N SER A 209 17.91 -21.82 12.02
CA SER A 209 17.95 -22.94 11.06
C SER A 209 18.90 -22.65 9.90
N ASP A 210 19.54 -23.70 9.38
CA ASP A 210 20.37 -23.65 8.16
C ASP A 210 19.53 -23.76 6.86
N THR A 211 18.21 -23.87 6.97
CA THR A 211 17.28 -23.95 5.83
C THR A 211 17.44 -22.71 4.92
N PRO A 212 17.52 -22.86 3.58
CA PRO A 212 17.48 -21.73 2.66
C PRO A 212 16.23 -20.88 2.87
N ILE A 213 16.36 -19.55 2.82
CA ILE A 213 15.24 -18.63 3.01
C ILE A 213 14.98 -17.84 1.73
N GLY A 214 13.76 -17.91 1.22
CA GLY A 214 13.27 -17.07 0.12
C GLY A 214 12.39 -15.93 0.63
N LEU A 215 12.66 -14.70 0.19
CA LEU A 215 11.88 -13.52 0.56
C LEU A 215 11.20 -12.92 -0.67
N VAL A 216 9.87 -12.90 -0.69
CA VAL A 216 9.08 -12.23 -1.71
C VAL A 216 8.56 -10.91 -1.15
N GLN A 217 9.12 -9.78 -1.60
CA GLN A 217 8.63 -8.46 -1.26
C GLN A 217 7.55 -8.02 -2.26
N ALA A 218 6.32 -7.87 -1.78
CA ALA A 218 5.20 -7.29 -2.52
C ALA A 218 4.63 -6.10 -1.73
N ALA A 219 5.31 -4.95 -1.80
CA ALA A 219 4.98 -3.77 -1.02
C ALA A 219 4.97 -2.49 -1.87
N TRP A 220 4.04 -1.58 -1.59
CA TRP A 220 3.92 -0.29 -2.28
C TRP A 220 3.35 0.78 -1.35
N GLY A 221 4.15 1.80 -1.04
CA GLY A 221 3.80 2.93 -0.18
C GLY A 221 2.55 3.70 -0.60
N GLY A 222 1.78 4.20 0.37
CA GLY A 222 0.59 5.01 0.13
C GLY A 222 -0.69 4.22 -0.20
N THR A 223 -0.61 2.89 -0.31
CA THR A 223 -1.71 2.04 -0.76
C THR A 223 -2.67 1.65 0.36
N ARG A 224 -3.95 1.53 0.01
CA ARG A 224 -5.04 1.08 0.89
C ARG A 224 -5.28 -0.43 0.79
N ILE A 225 -5.78 -1.07 1.85
CA ILE A 225 -6.00 -2.53 1.91
C ILE A 225 -6.90 -3.06 0.79
N GLU A 226 -7.88 -2.27 0.35
CA GLU A 226 -8.85 -2.62 -0.69
C GLU A 226 -8.15 -2.93 -2.03
N ALA A 227 -7.04 -2.26 -2.32
CA ALA A 227 -6.25 -2.51 -3.53
C ALA A 227 -5.54 -3.87 -3.49
N TRP A 228 -5.27 -4.42 -2.30
CA TRP A 228 -4.55 -5.69 -2.08
C TRP A 228 -5.46 -6.91 -1.98
N MET A 229 -6.77 -6.69 -1.84
CA MET A 229 -7.77 -7.75 -1.76
C MET A 229 -8.24 -8.18 -3.15
N ASN A 230 -8.51 -9.48 -3.34
CA ASN A 230 -9.22 -9.93 -4.53
C ASN A 230 -10.71 -9.53 -4.47
N GLU A 231 -11.35 -9.40 -5.64
CA GLU A 231 -12.74 -8.95 -5.75
C GLU A 231 -13.72 -9.84 -4.99
N ALA A 232 -13.48 -11.16 -4.93
CA ALA A 232 -14.35 -12.07 -4.19
C ALA A 232 -14.33 -11.78 -2.68
N SER A 233 -13.14 -11.49 -2.13
CA SER A 233 -12.97 -11.15 -0.71
C SER A 233 -13.53 -9.77 -0.40
N LEU A 234 -13.41 -8.81 -1.32
CA LEU A 234 -14.06 -7.49 -1.21
C LEU A 234 -15.59 -7.63 -1.23
N ALA A 235 -16.14 -8.46 -2.12
CA ALA A 235 -17.58 -8.66 -2.20
C ALA A 235 -18.17 -9.26 -0.91
N GLU A 236 -17.43 -10.16 -0.25
CA GLU A 236 -17.84 -10.76 1.02
C GLU A 236 -17.89 -9.78 2.19
N THR A 237 -17.19 -8.64 2.13
CA THR A 237 -17.31 -7.61 3.18
C THR A 237 -18.67 -6.91 3.11
N GLY A 238 -19.24 -6.80 1.90
CA GLY A 238 -20.47 -6.05 1.65
C GLY A 238 -20.30 -4.52 1.66
N LEU A 239 -19.07 -4.02 1.84
CA LEU A 239 -18.79 -2.58 2.01
C LEU A 239 -18.66 -1.82 0.69
N VAL A 240 -18.33 -2.51 -0.42
CA VAL A 240 -17.93 -1.88 -1.70
C VAL A 240 -18.65 -2.47 -2.91
N SER A 241 -19.91 -2.90 -2.75
CA SER A 241 -20.66 -3.63 -3.79
C SER A 241 -20.88 -2.79 -5.06
N ASP A 242 -21.24 -1.51 -4.90
CA ASP A 242 -21.50 -0.61 -6.02
C ASP A 242 -20.20 -0.27 -6.77
N GLU A 243 -19.11 -0.09 -6.04
CA GLU A 243 -17.77 0.17 -6.58
C GLU A 243 -17.22 -1.04 -7.35
N LEU A 244 -17.48 -2.28 -6.90
CA LEU A 244 -17.12 -3.49 -7.63
C LEU A 244 -17.89 -3.61 -8.96
N GLU A 245 -19.18 -3.26 -8.98
CA GLU A 245 -19.95 -3.20 -10.22
C GLU A 245 -19.37 -2.14 -11.17
N MET A 246 -18.97 -0.98 -10.66
CA MET A 246 -18.31 0.06 -11.44
C MET A 246 -16.96 -0.41 -12.00
N LEU A 247 -16.14 -1.13 -11.23
CA LEU A 247 -14.88 -1.71 -11.71
C LEU A 247 -15.10 -2.77 -12.80
N GLN A 248 -16.13 -3.60 -12.68
CA GLN A 248 -16.54 -4.54 -13.73
C GLN A 248 -16.94 -3.79 -15.00
N ASN A 249 -17.82 -2.81 -14.89
CA ASN A 249 -18.24 -1.97 -16.02
C ASN A 249 -17.06 -1.22 -16.67
N TYR A 250 -16.08 -0.79 -15.87
CA TYR A 250 -14.87 -0.13 -16.37
C TYR A 250 -14.02 -1.06 -17.23
N ARG A 251 -13.91 -2.34 -16.88
CA ARG A 251 -13.19 -3.32 -17.73
C ARG A 251 -13.88 -3.58 -19.06
N GLU A 252 -15.21 -3.56 -19.09
CA GLU A 252 -15.98 -3.85 -20.30
C GLU A 252 -16.16 -2.62 -21.18
N THR A 253 -16.46 -1.47 -20.55
CA THR A 253 -16.81 -0.21 -21.21
C THR A 253 -16.23 1.01 -20.46
N PRO A 254 -14.89 1.22 -20.50
CA PRO A 254 -14.22 2.24 -19.69
C PRO A 254 -14.87 3.63 -19.78
N LYS A 255 -15.21 4.08 -20.99
CA LYS A 255 -15.83 5.39 -21.24
C LYS A 255 -17.17 5.56 -20.53
N ALA A 256 -18.02 4.53 -20.59
CA ALA A 256 -19.33 4.57 -19.95
C ALA A 256 -19.20 4.55 -18.42
N ALA A 257 -18.24 3.77 -17.89
CA ALA A 257 -17.96 3.75 -16.46
C ALA A 257 -17.43 5.09 -15.94
N ILE A 258 -16.49 5.73 -16.66
CA ILE A 258 -15.97 7.07 -16.33
C ILE A 258 -17.11 8.09 -16.31
N SER A 259 -17.98 8.09 -17.33
CA SER A 259 -19.12 8.99 -17.40
C SER A 259 -20.08 8.79 -16.22
N LYS A 260 -20.44 7.54 -15.88
CA LYS A 260 -21.26 7.22 -14.71
C LYS A 260 -20.61 7.66 -13.39
N PHE A 261 -19.29 7.52 -13.27
CA PHE A 261 -18.58 8.00 -12.09
C PHE A 261 -18.63 9.53 -11.99
N GLY A 262 -18.49 10.25 -13.11
CA GLY A 262 -18.73 11.70 -13.16
C GLY A 262 -20.16 12.09 -12.72
N GLU A 263 -21.17 11.32 -13.09
CA GLU A 263 -22.56 11.52 -12.61
C GLU A 263 -22.70 11.27 -11.10
N ARG A 264 -22.03 10.25 -10.57
CA ARG A 264 -21.95 9.97 -9.13
C ARG A 264 -21.30 11.13 -8.39
N LEU A 265 -20.17 11.64 -8.87
CA LEU A 265 -19.49 12.82 -8.30
C LEU A 265 -20.40 14.04 -8.28
N ASN A 266 -21.13 14.31 -9.36
CA ASN A 266 -22.10 15.39 -9.42
C ASN A 266 -23.21 15.23 -8.36
N THR A 267 -23.78 14.04 -8.26
CA THR A 267 -24.86 13.73 -7.30
C THR A 267 -24.38 13.85 -5.86
N TRP A 268 -23.19 13.32 -5.56
CA TRP A 268 -22.54 13.45 -4.27
C TRP A 268 -22.27 14.91 -3.91
N TRP A 269 -21.76 15.71 -4.85
CA TRP A 269 -21.52 17.13 -4.64
C TRP A 269 -22.81 17.88 -4.32
N ASP A 270 -23.87 17.69 -5.11
CA ASP A 270 -25.16 18.37 -4.91
C ASP A 270 -25.81 18.03 -3.57
N SER A 271 -25.67 16.79 -3.13
CA SER A 271 -26.26 16.32 -1.86
C SER A 271 -25.44 16.73 -0.63
N THR A 272 -24.12 16.73 -0.73
CA THR A 272 -23.22 16.97 0.41
C THR A 272 -22.84 18.43 0.55
N PHE A 273 -22.71 19.15 -0.57
CA PHE A 273 -22.28 20.55 -0.63
C PHE A 273 -23.23 21.41 -1.47
N PRO A 274 -24.54 21.47 -1.13
CA PRO A 274 -25.57 22.12 -1.96
C PRO A 274 -25.37 23.63 -2.14
N SER A 275 -24.51 24.27 -1.34
CA SER A 275 -24.19 25.69 -1.42
C SER A 275 -22.83 25.98 -2.06
N ALA A 276 -22.02 24.96 -2.34
CA ALA A 276 -20.73 25.12 -2.98
C ALA A 276 -20.91 25.26 -4.50
N SER A 277 -20.16 26.18 -5.11
CA SER A 277 -20.10 26.28 -6.57
C SER A 277 -19.42 25.05 -7.17
N LYS A 278 -19.81 24.66 -8.38
CA LYS A 278 -19.18 23.56 -9.14
C LYS A 278 -18.23 24.13 -10.20
N PRO A 279 -16.91 24.02 -10.03
CA PRO A 279 -15.95 24.67 -10.93
C PRO A 279 -16.03 24.20 -12.39
N TRP A 280 -16.57 23.01 -12.64
CA TRP A 280 -16.71 22.43 -13.97
C TRP A 280 -17.96 22.88 -14.75
N GLU A 281 -19.03 23.38 -14.10
CA GLU A 281 -20.29 23.71 -14.80
C GLU A 281 -20.21 25.01 -15.64
N ASN A 282 -19.33 25.95 -15.28
CA ASN A 282 -19.18 27.24 -15.96
C ASN A 282 -17.99 27.31 -16.94
N ALA A 283 -17.31 26.18 -17.17
CA ALA A 283 -16.17 26.05 -18.07
C ALA A 283 -16.50 26.30 -19.56
N SER A 284 -17.75 26.64 -19.92
CA SER A 284 -18.17 26.83 -21.32
C SER A 284 -18.23 28.29 -21.80
N GLN A 285 -18.13 29.30 -20.92
CA GLN A 285 -18.47 30.69 -21.29
C GLN A 285 -17.31 31.70 -21.17
N SER A 286 -16.49 31.63 -20.13
CA SER A 286 -15.22 32.37 -19.94
C SER A 286 -14.68 32.11 -18.54
N ILE A 287 -13.39 32.36 -18.33
CA ILE A 287 -12.77 32.51 -17.00
C ILE A 287 -13.62 33.46 -16.13
N ASP A 288 -14.08 32.97 -14.97
CA ASP A 288 -14.85 33.74 -13.98
C ASP A 288 -13.90 34.63 -13.14
N GLN A 289 -14.34 35.83 -12.75
CA GLN A 289 -13.57 36.76 -11.92
C GLN A 289 -13.27 36.23 -10.51
N ALA A 290 -13.92 35.15 -10.09
CA ALA A 290 -13.63 34.43 -8.84
C ALA A 290 -12.26 33.70 -8.85
N TRP A 291 -11.71 33.38 -10.02
CA TRP A 291 -10.44 32.65 -10.14
C TRP A 291 -9.22 33.59 -10.04
N LYS A 292 -8.21 33.16 -9.29
CA LYS A 292 -6.93 33.88 -9.14
C LYS A 292 -5.94 33.36 -10.18
N LYS A 293 -5.12 34.25 -10.76
CA LYS A 293 -4.06 33.83 -11.71
C LYS A 293 -3.04 32.93 -10.98
N ALA A 294 -2.69 31.80 -11.58
CA ALA A 294 -1.63 30.93 -11.06
C ALA A 294 -0.23 31.43 -11.50
N PRO A 295 0.84 31.13 -10.73
CA PRO A 295 2.21 31.43 -11.14
C PRO A 295 2.60 30.72 -12.45
N GLU A 296 3.50 31.33 -13.23
CA GLU A 296 3.98 30.75 -14.50
C GLU A 296 4.86 29.51 -14.29
N THR A 297 5.65 29.52 -13.21
CA THR A 297 6.38 28.34 -12.73
C THR A 297 5.44 27.60 -11.78
N MET A 298 4.51 26.84 -12.36
CA MET A 298 3.71 25.89 -11.60
C MET A 298 4.64 24.95 -10.81
N GLY A 299 4.14 24.38 -9.71
CA GLY A 299 4.92 23.59 -8.77
C GLY A 299 4.17 23.46 -7.46
N ASN A 300 4.87 23.09 -6.38
CA ASN A 300 4.27 23.03 -5.05
C ASN A 300 3.60 24.37 -4.68
N TYR A 301 2.27 24.39 -4.56
CA TYR A 301 1.54 25.63 -4.29
C TYR A 301 1.89 26.26 -2.94
N GLN A 302 2.36 25.46 -1.99
CA GLN A 302 2.80 25.96 -0.68
C GLN A 302 4.05 26.85 -0.80
N ALA A 303 4.82 26.69 -1.88
CA ALA A 303 5.99 27.53 -2.17
C ALA A 303 5.63 28.81 -2.95
N TRP A 304 4.35 29.05 -3.27
CA TRP A 304 3.92 30.22 -4.05
C TRP A 304 3.92 31.53 -3.24
N GLY A 305 4.06 31.45 -1.91
CA GLY A 305 4.01 32.62 -1.02
C GLY A 305 2.61 33.24 -0.89
N ILE A 306 1.57 32.41 -1.04
CA ILE A 306 0.16 32.79 -0.89
C ILE A 306 -0.32 32.28 0.47
N GLU A 307 -0.46 33.18 1.44
CA GLU A 307 -0.79 32.88 2.85
C GLU A 307 -2.03 31.98 3.00
N GLU A 308 -3.04 32.17 2.15
CA GLU A 308 -4.30 31.40 2.16
C GLU A 308 -4.12 29.90 1.86
N ILE A 309 -3.09 29.53 1.10
CA ILE A 309 -2.86 28.14 0.67
C ILE A 309 -1.51 27.59 1.10
N GLU A 310 -0.66 28.37 1.79
CA GLU A 310 0.69 27.95 2.20
C GLU A 310 0.68 26.71 3.11
N GLU A 311 -0.33 26.59 3.99
CA GLU A 311 -0.50 25.44 4.90
C GLU A 311 -1.77 24.63 4.57
N TYR A 312 -2.47 24.97 3.49
CA TYR A 312 -3.74 24.33 3.15
C TYR A 312 -3.53 22.88 2.70
N LYS A 313 -4.32 21.98 3.27
CA LYS A 313 -4.46 20.57 2.88
C LYS A 313 -5.92 20.33 2.51
N GLY A 314 -6.16 19.87 1.31
CA GLY A 314 -7.49 19.66 0.77
C GLY A 314 -7.51 19.77 -0.75
N LEU A 315 -8.64 20.19 -1.29
CA LEU A 315 -8.88 20.22 -2.72
C LEU A 315 -8.65 21.63 -3.28
N ILE A 316 -7.65 21.79 -4.16
CA ILE A 316 -7.42 23.02 -4.91
C ILE A 316 -7.87 22.83 -6.35
N TRP A 317 -8.62 23.80 -6.85
CA TRP A 317 -9.12 23.78 -8.22
C TRP A 317 -8.25 24.62 -9.11
N PHE A 318 -7.99 24.11 -10.31
CA PHE A 318 -7.29 24.76 -11.40
C PHE A 318 -8.17 24.84 -12.64
N GLN A 319 -7.99 25.90 -13.42
CA GLN A 319 -8.58 26.02 -14.75
C GLN A 319 -7.52 26.56 -15.71
N THR A 320 -7.51 26.01 -16.92
CA THR A 320 -6.56 26.38 -17.96
C THR A 320 -7.20 26.22 -19.33
N GLU A 321 -6.59 26.83 -20.34
CA GLU A 321 -7.06 26.81 -21.72
C GLU A 321 -6.18 25.90 -22.58
N LEU A 322 -6.82 25.15 -23.48
CA LEU A 322 -6.16 24.41 -24.55
C LEU A 322 -6.67 24.92 -25.90
N ASN A 323 -5.80 25.57 -26.67
CA ASN A 323 -6.14 26.15 -27.95
C ASN A 323 -5.70 25.24 -29.10
N LEU A 324 -6.63 24.49 -29.67
CA LEU A 324 -6.37 23.58 -30.78
C LEU A 324 -6.43 24.30 -32.13
N PRO A 325 -5.62 23.89 -33.13
CA PRO A 325 -5.67 24.43 -34.48
C PRO A 325 -7.06 24.37 -35.11
N GLU A 326 -7.36 25.33 -35.98
CA GLU A 326 -8.66 25.43 -36.67
C GLU A 326 -8.97 24.21 -37.56
N ASP A 327 -7.94 23.48 -37.98
CA ASP A 327 -8.02 22.26 -38.78
C ASP A 327 -8.05 20.96 -37.96
N TYR A 328 -8.11 21.05 -36.63
CA TYR A 328 -8.40 19.90 -35.78
C TYR A 328 -9.82 19.40 -36.03
N ASP A 329 -9.95 18.11 -36.29
CA ASP A 329 -11.19 17.46 -36.77
C ASP A 329 -12.07 16.90 -35.65
N GLY A 330 -11.68 17.09 -34.38
CA GLY A 330 -12.37 16.50 -33.23
C GLY A 330 -12.05 15.02 -33.00
N SER A 331 -10.97 14.49 -33.60
CA SER A 331 -10.47 13.14 -33.31
C SER A 331 -10.06 12.97 -31.85
N ALA A 332 -10.16 11.76 -31.29
CA ALA A 332 -9.75 11.53 -29.91
C ALA A 332 -8.26 11.85 -29.70
N LEU A 333 -7.92 12.41 -28.53
CA LEU A 333 -6.55 12.75 -28.15
C LEU A 333 -6.28 12.35 -26.70
N ASP A 334 -5.04 11.95 -26.43
CA ASP A 334 -4.55 11.79 -25.06
C ASP A 334 -4.22 13.16 -24.47
N LEU A 335 -4.86 13.49 -23.35
CA LEU A 335 -4.71 14.71 -22.58
C LEU A 335 -3.88 14.41 -21.34
N SER A 336 -2.66 14.96 -21.27
CA SER A 336 -1.85 14.90 -20.06
C SER A 336 -1.99 16.18 -19.25
N VAL A 337 -2.20 16.06 -17.94
CA VAL A 337 -2.26 17.21 -17.01
C VAL A 337 -0.92 17.51 -16.33
N GLY A 338 0.14 16.80 -16.73
CA GLY A 338 1.46 16.88 -16.09
C GLY A 338 1.56 16.01 -14.84
N LEU A 339 2.64 16.21 -14.09
CA LEU A 339 2.92 15.50 -12.85
C LEU A 339 2.16 16.17 -11.69
N THR A 340 1.23 15.45 -11.07
CA THR A 340 0.45 15.90 -9.92
C THR A 340 0.99 15.25 -8.63
N ASP A 341 0.73 15.84 -7.46
CA ASP A 341 1.31 15.32 -6.20
C ASP A 341 0.55 14.09 -5.64
N GLU A 342 -0.79 14.11 -5.60
CA GLU A 342 -1.53 12.97 -5.02
C GLU A 342 -2.66 12.47 -5.91
N ARG A 343 -3.81 13.16 -5.91
CA ARG A 343 -4.98 12.78 -6.70
C ARG A 343 -5.44 13.94 -7.55
N ASP A 344 -5.66 13.68 -8.83
CA ASP A 344 -6.25 14.65 -9.74
C ASP A 344 -7.58 14.16 -10.32
N TYR A 345 -8.45 15.11 -10.62
CA TYR A 345 -9.75 14.92 -11.27
C TYR A 345 -9.84 15.90 -12.42
N VAL A 346 -10.22 15.44 -13.61
CA VAL A 346 -10.14 16.25 -14.83
C VAL A 346 -11.48 16.33 -15.52
N TRP A 347 -11.83 17.55 -15.93
CA TRP A 347 -12.96 17.86 -16.79
C TRP A 347 -12.49 18.60 -18.03
N VAL A 348 -13.05 18.24 -19.18
CA VAL A 348 -12.86 18.93 -20.47
C VAL A 348 -14.19 19.55 -20.86
N ASN A 349 -14.22 20.87 -21.04
CA ASN A 349 -15.43 21.61 -21.40
C ASN A 349 -16.63 21.32 -20.46
N GLY A 350 -16.36 20.98 -19.19
CA GLY A 350 -17.34 20.64 -18.16
C GLY A 350 -17.71 19.17 -18.07
N GLU A 351 -17.25 18.31 -18.98
CA GLU A 351 -17.46 16.86 -18.92
C GLU A 351 -16.29 16.17 -18.22
N PHE A 352 -16.60 15.27 -17.27
CA PHE A 352 -15.60 14.52 -16.53
C PHE A 352 -14.92 13.48 -17.42
N VAL A 353 -13.59 13.47 -17.44
CA VAL A 353 -12.79 12.57 -18.29
C VAL A 353 -11.97 11.55 -17.52
N GLY A 354 -11.78 11.76 -16.22
CA GLY A 354 -11.10 10.78 -15.38
C GLY A 354 -10.53 11.36 -14.11
N SER A 355 -9.98 10.45 -13.31
CA SER A 355 -9.16 10.74 -12.14
C SER A 355 -7.96 9.81 -12.09
N GLY A 356 -6.91 10.26 -11.40
CA GLY A 356 -5.62 9.62 -11.32
C GLY A 356 -5.05 9.76 -9.93
N TYR A 357 -4.17 8.83 -9.55
CA TYR A 357 -3.47 8.88 -8.27
C TYR A 357 -2.00 8.50 -8.45
N GLY A 358 -1.09 9.35 -7.97
CA GLY A 358 0.35 9.10 -7.92
C GLY A 358 1.20 10.37 -8.06
N TRP A 359 2.40 10.35 -7.47
CA TRP A 359 3.33 11.50 -7.44
C TRP A 359 4.51 11.38 -8.42
N SER A 360 4.61 10.29 -9.17
CA SER A 360 5.83 9.91 -9.91
C SER A 360 5.65 9.79 -11.42
N VAL A 361 4.42 9.89 -11.93
CA VAL A 361 4.12 9.77 -13.36
C VAL A 361 3.05 10.79 -13.72
N ALA A 362 3.15 11.41 -14.89
CA ALA A 362 2.12 12.32 -15.37
C ALA A 362 0.79 11.57 -15.61
N SER A 363 -0.31 12.17 -15.16
CA SER A 363 -1.65 11.63 -15.41
C SER A 363 -2.06 11.90 -16.87
N VAL A 364 -2.58 10.87 -17.55
CA VAL A 364 -3.01 10.93 -18.95
C VAL A 364 -4.42 10.37 -19.08
N TYR A 365 -5.28 11.11 -19.79
CA TYR A 365 -6.70 10.80 -19.98
C TYR A 365 -7.07 10.84 -21.45
N GLU A 366 -7.91 9.89 -21.89
CA GLU A 366 -8.44 9.92 -23.26
C GLU A 366 -9.55 10.97 -23.37
N ALA A 367 -9.30 12.07 -24.08
CA ALA A 367 -10.35 12.96 -24.55
C ALA A 367 -11.02 12.34 -25.77
N SER A 368 -12.22 11.78 -25.58
CA SER A 368 -12.96 11.08 -26.64
C SER A 368 -13.30 11.98 -27.83
N ALA A 369 -13.48 11.37 -29.00
CA ALA A 369 -13.83 12.10 -30.21
C ALA A 369 -15.06 13.01 -30.01
N GLY A 370 -14.95 14.26 -30.42
CA GLY A 370 -15.97 15.30 -30.27
C GLY A 370 -15.97 16.05 -28.93
N LEU A 371 -15.19 15.60 -27.94
CA LEU A 371 -15.10 16.27 -26.64
C LEU A 371 -14.27 17.56 -26.70
N LEU A 372 -13.12 17.48 -27.38
CA LEU A 372 -12.31 18.62 -27.75
C LEU A 372 -12.82 19.21 -29.06
N LYS A 373 -12.74 20.54 -29.19
CA LYS A 373 -13.11 21.28 -30.40
C LYS A 373 -11.92 22.09 -30.93
N SER A 374 -11.95 22.45 -32.21
CA SER A 374 -11.00 23.43 -32.75
C SER A 374 -11.13 24.77 -32.02
N GLY A 375 -10.02 25.48 -31.90
CA GLY A 375 -9.92 26.68 -31.08
C GLY A 375 -9.92 26.37 -29.58
N LYS A 376 -10.61 27.21 -28.80
CA LYS A 376 -10.52 27.24 -27.35
C LYS A 376 -11.28 26.10 -26.67
N ASN A 377 -10.59 25.34 -25.81
CA ASN A 377 -11.15 24.38 -24.86
C ASN A 377 -10.79 24.80 -23.44
N ILE A 378 -11.67 24.51 -22.48
CA ILE A 378 -11.41 24.74 -21.05
C ILE A 378 -11.16 23.42 -20.36
N ILE A 379 -10.04 23.32 -19.67
CA ILE A 379 -9.66 22.18 -18.85
C ILE A 379 -9.79 22.62 -17.39
N THR A 380 -10.59 21.89 -16.61
CA THR A 380 -10.73 22.10 -15.17
C THR A 380 -10.13 20.90 -14.45
N ILE A 381 -9.28 21.14 -13.47
CA ILE A 381 -8.52 20.11 -12.75
C ILE A 381 -8.71 20.37 -11.26
N ALA A 382 -9.14 19.37 -10.50
CA ALA A 382 -9.08 19.42 -9.04
C ALA A 382 -7.89 18.58 -8.58
N ILE A 383 -7.08 19.10 -7.66
CA ILE A 383 -5.96 18.37 -7.06
C ILE A 383 -6.18 18.31 -5.57
N GLU A 384 -6.25 17.09 -5.06
CA GLU A 384 -6.28 16.79 -3.63
C GLU A 384 -4.83 16.78 -3.11
N ASN A 385 -4.60 17.41 -1.96
CA ASN A 385 -3.36 17.29 -1.20
C ASN A 385 -3.66 17.01 0.28
N GLY A 386 -3.30 15.82 0.75
CA GLY A 386 -3.35 15.39 2.14
C GLY A 386 -2.02 15.51 2.87
N TRP A 387 -0.90 15.68 2.18
CA TRP A 387 0.45 15.67 2.74
C TRP A 387 1.24 16.97 2.53
N LYS A 388 2.54 16.87 2.21
CA LYS A 388 3.50 17.97 2.20
C LYS A 388 3.26 18.83 0.97
N ALA A 389 3.97 18.55 -0.12
CA ALA A 389 3.81 19.30 -1.35
C ALA A 389 2.41 19.13 -1.92
N GLY A 390 1.94 20.04 -2.77
CA GLY A 390 0.65 19.88 -3.41
C GLY A 390 0.56 20.64 -4.72
N GLY A 391 -0.41 20.27 -5.55
CA GLY A 391 -0.66 20.90 -6.85
C GLY A 391 -0.03 20.15 -8.02
N ILE A 392 0.24 20.89 -9.11
CA ILE A 392 0.89 20.36 -10.31
C ILE A 392 2.39 20.62 -10.17
N LEU A 393 3.15 19.56 -9.98
CA LEU A 393 4.58 19.59 -9.70
C LEU A 393 5.43 19.86 -10.94
N ASP A 394 5.00 19.33 -12.10
CA ASP A 394 5.69 19.53 -13.38
C ASP A 394 4.68 19.58 -14.54
N LEU A 395 4.85 20.55 -15.43
CA LEU A 395 4.03 20.76 -16.63
C LEU A 395 4.73 20.37 -17.93
N SER A 396 5.97 19.86 -17.90
CA SER A 396 6.76 19.57 -19.11
C SER A 396 6.02 18.68 -20.11
N ASP A 397 5.24 17.75 -19.59
CA ASP A 397 4.49 16.76 -20.38
C ASP A 397 2.99 17.10 -20.49
N SER A 398 2.57 18.27 -20.03
CA SER A 398 1.17 18.69 -20.05
C SER A 398 0.71 19.16 -21.43
N GLY A 399 -0.56 18.90 -21.77
CA GLY A 399 -1.17 19.24 -23.05
C GLY A 399 -1.71 18.02 -23.80
N VAL A 400 -1.71 18.11 -25.13
CA VAL A 400 -2.07 17.01 -26.03
C VAL A 400 -1.04 16.85 -27.13
N ASN A 401 -0.80 15.62 -27.57
CA ASN A 401 0.00 15.37 -28.77
C ASN A 401 -0.90 15.26 -29.99
N TRP A 402 -0.83 16.25 -30.89
CA TRP A 402 -1.57 16.24 -32.16
C TRP A 402 -0.58 16.42 -33.32
N GLN A 403 -0.61 15.47 -34.27
CA GLN A 403 0.30 15.46 -35.43
C GLN A 403 1.79 15.58 -35.06
N GLN A 404 2.24 14.89 -34.00
CA GLN A 404 3.63 14.94 -33.49
C GLN A 404 4.03 16.31 -32.92
N GLN A 405 3.06 17.19 -32.66
CA GLN A 405 3.26 18.46 -31.98
C GLN A 405 2.61 18.38 -30.60
N ASN A 406 3.35 18.77 -29.56
CA ASN A 406 2.76 18.97 -28.24
C ASN A 406 2.09 20.34 -28.21
N ILE A 407 0.79 20.37 -27.94
CA ILE A 407 0.02 21.60 -27.73
C ILE A 407 -0.23 21.70 -26.22
N GLY A 408 0.52 22.57 -25.56
CA GLY A 408 0.47 22.79 -24.12
C GLY A 408 -0.72 23.66 -23.67
N PHE A 409 -0.89 23.73 -22.35
CA PHE A 409 -1.91 24.56 -21.73
C PHE A 409 -1.48 26.02 -21.52
N GLU A 410 -2.45 26.92 -21.53
CA GLU A 410 -2.25 28.35 -21.36
C GLU A 410 -3.21 28.94 -20.31
N ASN A 411 -2.87 30.10 -19.75
CA ASN A 411 -3.75 30.89 -18.88
C ASN A 411 -4.20 30.16 -17.60
N TRP A 412 -3.27 29.52 -16.90
CA TRP A 412 -3.52 28.84 -15.63
C TRP A 412 -4.08 29.77 -14.54
N GLN A 413 -5.10 29.27 -13.87
CA GLN A 413 -5.75 29.91 -12.73
C GLN A 413 -6.09 28.90 -11.65
N TRP A 414 -6.34 29.38 -10.43
CA TRP A 414 -6.69 28.55 -9.29
C TRP A 414 -7.76 29.18 -8.39
N GLN A 415 -8.44 28.35 -7.59
CA GLN A 415 -9.34 28.79 -6.52
C GLN A 415 -9.52 27.72 -5.44
N LEU A 416 -9.88 28.17 -4.23
CA LEU A 416 -10.52 27.34 -3.21
C LEU A 416 -12.04 27.49 -3.34
N ILE A 417 -12.78 26.42 -3.00
CA ILE A 417 -14.24 26.46 -2.99
C ILE A 417 -14.73 26.61 -1.56
N GLU A 418 -15.39 27.73 -1.29
CA GLU A 418 -16.02 27.98 -0.01
C GLU A 418 -17.13 26.96 0.25
N ASN A 419 -17.13 26.36 1.45
CA ASN A 419 -18.04 25.28 1.83
C ASN A 419 -17.98 24.05 0.92
N GLY A 420 -16.90 23.88 0.14
CA GLY A 420 -16.65 22.70 -0.66
C GLY A 420 -15.94 21.59 0.13
N PRO A 421 -15.81 20.38 -0.46
CA PRO A 421 -15.06 19.29 0.14
C PRO A 421 -13.56 19.56 0.19
N SER A 422 -12.88 18.94 1.15
CA SER A 422 -11.42 18.82 1.17
C SER A 422 -10.90 17.61 0.38
N SER A 423 -11.75 16.64 0.03
CA SER A 423 -11.43 15.46 -0.80
C SER A 423 -12.65 15.00 -1.57
N MET A 424 -12.48 14.37 -2.72
CA MET A 424 -13.59 13.80 -3.50
C MET A 424 -13.65 12.27 -3.38
N ASP A 425 -14.80 11.71 -3.76
CA ASP A 425 -14.98 10.27 -3.86
C ASP A 425 -14.01 9.66 -4.90
N ARG A 426 -13.59 8.41 -4.69
CA ARG A 426 -12.48 7.79 -5.41
C ARG A 426 -12.98 6.87 -6.51
N ALA A 427 -12.27 6.85 -7.64
CA ALA A 427 -12.63 5.92 -8.70
C ALA A 427 -12.19 4.49 -8.31
N PRO A 428 -13.05 3.47 -8.47
CA PRO A 428 -12.71 2.09 -8.11
C PRO A 428 -11.51 1.50 -8.87
N TRP A 429 -11.13 2.09 -10.00
CA TRP A 429 -9.99 1.69 -10.83
C TRP A 429 -8.73 2.54 -10.60
N GLU A 430 -8.67 3.34 -9.53
CA GLU A 430 -7.44 4.06 -9.15
C GLU A 430 -6.28 3.10 -8.91
N THR A 431 -5.08 3.48 -9.38
CA THR A 431 -3.88 2.64 -9.34
C THR A 431 -3.53 2.11 -7.95
N MET A 432 -3.42 3.02 -6.96
CA MET A 432 -2.88 2.71 -5.63
C MET A 432 -3.95 2.53 -4.55
N ASN A 433 -5.11 3.13 -4.76
CA ASN A 433 -6.19 3.25 -3.76
C ASN A 433 -7.55 2.80 -4.29
N GLY A 434 -7.60 2.23 -5.52
CA GLY A 434 -8.79 1.58 -6.05
C GLY A 434 -8.97 0.17 -5.47
N LEU A 435 -9.83 -0.62 -6.12
CA LEU A 435 -10.20 -1.96 -5.70
C LEU A 435 -9.41 -3.01 -6.47
N SER A 436 -8.79 -3.95 -5.77
CA SER A 436 -8.08 -5.11 -6.31
C SER A 436 -6.93 -4.84 -7.31
N GLY A 437 -6.66 -3.60 -7.70
CA GLY A 437 -5.68 -3.27 -8.73
C GLY A 437 -4.29 -3.83 -8.43
N ILE A 438 -3.84 -3.67 -7.18
CA ILE A 438 -2.53 -4.14 -6.72
C ILE A 438 -2.54 -5.65 -6.51
N HIS A 439 -3.62 -6.22 -5.95
CA HIS A 439 -3.81 -7.66 -5.87
C HIS A 439 -3.58 -8.29 -7.25
N ASN A 440 -4.24 -7.75 -8.25
CA ASN A 440 -4.22 -8.24 -9.61
C ASN A 440 -2.83 -8.18 -10.25
N GLY A 441 -2.04 -7.13 -9.95
CA GLY A 441 -0.71 -6.93 -10.53
C GLY A 441 0.45 -7.53 -9.75
N MET A 442 0.34 -7.64 -8.43
CA MET A 442 1.44 -8.01 -7.54
C MET A 442 1.21 -9.30 -6.74
N VAL A 443 -0.03 -9.72 -6.51
CA VAL A 443 -0.34 -10.91 -5.70
C VAL A 443 -0.84 -12.06 -6.55
N SER A 444 -1.82 -11.83 -7.43
CA SER A 444 -2.38 -12.83 -8.35
C SER A 444 -1.32 -13.55 -9.21
N PRO A 445 -0.26 -12.88 -9.70
CA PRO A 445 0.82 -13.58 -10.41
C PRO A 445 1.60 -14.62 -9.58
N LEU A 446 1.51 -14.56 -8.26
CA LEU A 446 2.16 -15.50 -7.34
C LEU A 446 1.28 -16.74 -7.09
N ASP A 447 0.05 -16.77 -7.61
CA ASP A 447 -0.86 -17.90 -7.51
C ASP A 447 -0.20 -19.19 -7.98
N GLY A 448 -0.21 -20.20 -7.12
CA GLY A 448 0.48 -21.46 -7.33
C GLY A 448 1.76 -21.62 -6.51
N LEU A 449 2.41 -20.53 -6.08
CA LEU A 449 3.47 -20.62 -5.07
C LEU A 449 2.89 -20.97 -3.71
N LYS A 450 3.73 -21.53 -2.85
CA LYS A 450 3.44 -21.78 -1.44
C LYS A 450 4.37 -20.92 -0.58
N PHE A 451 3.90 -20.55 0.60
CA PHE A 451 4.63 -19.72 1.55
C PHE A 451 4.57 -20.37 2.94
N LYS A 452 5.67 -20.25 3.68
CA LYS A 452 5.76 -20.65 5.09
C LYS A 452 4.91 -19.75 5.98
N ALA A 453 4.91 -18.46 5.69
CA ALA A 453 4.10 -17.44 6.33
C ALA A 453 4.02 -16.16 5.48
N ALA A 454 3.05 -15.30 5.78
CA ALA A 454 2.96 -13.96 5.22
C ALA A 454 3.06 -12.89 6.32
N PHE A 455 3.75 -11.80 6.05
CA PHE A 455 3.88 -10.64 6.93
C PHE A 455 3.14 -9.47 6.29
N TRP A 456 2.23 -8.85 7.03
CA TRP A 456 1.41 -7.74 6.55
C TRP A 456 1.70 -6.48 7.37
N TYR A 457 2.22 -5.42 6.73
CA TYR A 457 2.45 -4.13 7.39
C TYR A 457 1.82 -2.99 6.59
N GLN A 458 0.58 -2.69 6.93
CA GLN A 458 -0.23 -1.66 6.28
C GLN A 458 -1.31 -1.16 7.23
N GLY A 459 -1.82 0.05 6.96
CA GLY A 459 -3.03 0.56 7.58
C GLY A 459 -3.05 2.08 7.68
N GLU A 460 -1.91 2.76 7.52
CA GLU A 460 -1.83 4.22 7.65
C GLU A 460 -2.71 4.91 6.60
N SER A 461 -2.78 4.38 5.38
CA SER A 461 -3.66 4.93 4.33
C SER A 461 -5.15 4.66 4.56
N ASN A 462 -5.50 3.81 5.54
CA ASN A 462 -6.89 3.52 5.94
C ASN A 462 -7.26 4.23 7.26
N ALA A 463 -6.36 5.02 7.86
CA ALA A 463 -6.62 5.69 9.13
C ALA A 463 -7.80 6.69 9.07
N SER A 464 -8.22 7.14 7.88
CA SER A 464 -9.44 7.96 7.75
C SER A 464 -10.75 7.17 7.92
N ASN A 465 -10.70 5.83 7.80
CA ASN A 465 -11.84 4.91 7.83
C ASN A 465 -11.47 3.61 8.59
N PRO A 466 -11.11 3.71 9.89
CA PRO A 466 -10.69 2.57 10.68
C PRO A 466 -11.79 1.51 10.89
N GLU A 467 -13.06 1.90 10.87
CA GLU A 467 -14.23 1.07 11.14
C GLU A 467 -14.33 -0.17 10.24
N ASP A 468 -13.94 -0.03 8.97
CA ASP A 468 -14.02 -1.07 7.96
C ASP A 468 -12.80 -2.02 8.00
N TYR A 469 -11.72 -1.61 8.68
CA TYR A 469 -10.41 -2.23 8.51
C TYR A 469 -10.36 -3.68 9.02
N GLU A 470 -11.07 -4.01 10.10
CA GLU A 470 -11.11 -5.38 10.63
C GLU A 470 -11.67 -6.35 9.59
N GLN A 471 -12.81 -6.01 8.99
CA GLN A 471 -13.48 -6.86 8.02
C GLN A 471 -12.64 -6.99 6.73
N MET A 472 -12.03 -5.89 6.30
CA MET A 472 -11.12 -5.90 5.15
C MET A 472 -9.86 -6.76 5.42
N LEU A 473 -9.28 -6.66 6.61
CA LEU A 473 -8.11 -7.47 6.98
C LEU A 473 -8.43 -8.95 7.07
N ALA A 474 -9.57 -9.31 7.66
CA ALA A 474 -10.06 -10.69 7.67
C ALA A 474 -10.28 -11.22 6.24
N GLY A 475 -10.85 -10.39 5.35
CA GLY A 475 -11.03 -10.72 3.94
C GLY A 475 -9.70 -10.91 3.19
N LEU A 476 -8.70 -10.06 3.42
CA LEU A 476 -7.36 -10.19 2.85
C LEU A 476 -6.71 -11.53 3.25
N ILE A 477 -6.70 -11.82 4.55
CA ILE A 477 -6.12 -13.06 5.12
C ILE A 477 -6.81 -14.29 4.53
N LYS A 478 -8.15 -14.29 4.50
CA LYS A 478 -8.93 -15.36 3.88
C LYS A 478 -8.58 -15.53 2.39
N GLY A 479 -8.47 -14.42 1.65
CA GLY A 479 -8.08 -14.43 0.24
C GLY A 479 -6.71 -15.06 0.01
N TRP A 480 -5.72 -14.74 0.84
CA TRP A 480 -4.40 -15.38 0.77
C TRP A 480 -4.43 -16.86 1.12
N ARG A 481 -5.21 -17.27 2.12
CA ARG A 481 -5.36 -18.69 2.48
C ARG A 481 -6.04 -19.51 1.38
N LEU A 482 -6.96 -18.92 0.63
CA LEU A 482 -7.56 -19.55 -0.55
C LEU A 482 -6.55 -19.70 -1.70
N MET A 483 -5.67 -18.71 -1.89
CA MET A 483 -4.70 -18.70 -2.99
C MET A 483 -3.46 -19.56 -2.71
N PHE A 484 -2.89 -19.45 -1.50
CA PHE A 484 -1.59 -20.05 -1.17
C PHE A 484 -1.79 -21.37 -0.40
N THR A 485 -2.24 -21.33 0.85
CA THR A 485 -2.55 -22.53 1.64
C THR A 485 -3.58 -22.20 2.73
N SER A 486 -4.53 -23.10 2.98
CA SER A 486 -5.64 -22.87 3.92
C SER A 486 -5.22 -22.57 5.36
N ASP A 487 -4.05 -23.03 5.79
CA ASP A 487 -3.49 -22.85 7.13
C ASP A 487 -2.31 -21.87 7.16
N LEU A 488 -2.13 -21.04 6.12
CA LEU A 488 -1.05 -20.05 6.03
C LEU A 488 -1.03 -19.17 7.29
N PRO A 489 0.08 -19.20 8.06
CA PRO A 489 0.29 -18.27 9.16
C PRO A 489 0.45 -16.85 8.62
N VAL A 490 -0.27 -15.89 9.22
CA VAL A 490 -0.15 -14.47 8.87
C VAL A 490 0.29 -13.69 10.11
N VAL A 491 1.32 -12.86 9.98
CA VAL A 491 1.74 -11.94 11.05
C VAL A 491 1.37 -10.53 10.62
N VAL A 492 0.40 -9.94 11.33
CA VAL A 492 -0.04 -8.56 11.15
C VAL A 492 0.85 -7.66 11.99
N ILE A 493 1.52 -6.70 11.36
CA ILE A 493 2.36 -5.71 12.03
C ILE A 493 1.54 -4.45 12.24
N GLN A 494 1.29 -4.13 13.51
CA GLN A 494 0.45 -3.01 13.91
C GLN A 494 1.07 -1.66 13.54
N LEU A 495 0.24 -0.63 13.36
CA LEU A 495 0.72 0.73 13.11
C LEU A 495 1.56 1.27 14.27
N ALA A 496 2.72 1.84 13.95
CA ALA A 496 3.58 2.50 14.92
C ALA A 496 3.02 3.86 15.34
N ASN A 497 3.56 4.45 16.39
CA ASN A 497 3.24 5.80 16.80
C ASN A 497 3.77 6.85 15.82
N TYR A 498 2.92 7.83 15.48
CA TYR A 498 3.26 8.97 14.62
C TYR A 498 2.35 10.15 14.95
N GLY A 499 2.89 11.38 14.97
CA GLY A 499 2.10 12.59 15.20
C GLY A 499 2.17 13.17 16.63
N ASN A 500 1.14 13.94 16.98
CA ASN A 500 1.12 14.73 18.19
C ASN A 500 0.88 13.87 19.45
N LEU A 501 1.48 14.28 20.56
CA LEU A 501 1.16 13.72 21.87
C LEU A 501 -0.24 14.18 22.26
N PRO A 502 -1.08 13.29 22.82
CA PRO A 502 -2.33 13.69 23.45
C PRO A 502 -2.03 14.37 24.80
N PHE A 503 -2.73 15.47 25.07
CA PHE A 503 -2.81 16.09 26.41
C PHE A 503 -4.21 15.96 27.03
N GLU A 504 -5.18 15.54 26.23
CA GLU A 504 -6.56 15.22 26.55
C GLU A 504 -6.99 14.05 25.64
N PRO A 505 -8.08 13.33 25.95
CA PRO A 505 -8.63 12.32 25.07
C PRO A 505 -8.98 12.89 23.69
N VAL A 506 -8.60 12.18 22.64
CA VAL A 506 -8.83 12.57 21.25
C VAL A 506 -9.35 11.38 20.45
N GLU A 507 -10.08 11.64 19.37
CA GLU A 507 -10.30 10.59 18.39
C GLU A 507 -9.04 10.37 17.56
N SER A 508 -8.74 9.11 17.24
CA SER A 508 -7.57 8.75 16.45
C SER A 508 -7.91 7.62 15.50
N GLY A 509 -7.88 7.96 14.21
CA GLY A 509 -8.00 6.99 13.13
C GLY A 509 -6.92 5.92 13.18
N SER A 510 -5.69 6.31 13.50
CA SER A 510 -4.56 5.41 13.68
C SER A 510 -4.84 4.37 14.79
N SER A 511 -5.37 4.80 15.94
CA SER A 511 -5.73 3.87 17.02
C SER A 511 -6.90 2.98 16.66
N GLY A 512 -7.88 3.49 15.91
CA GLY A 512 -8.96 2.67 15.34
C GLY A 512 -8.42 1.54 14.46
N VAL A 513 -7.45 1.82 13.58
CA VAL A 513 -6.80 0.79 12.76
C VAL A 513 -5.99 -0.19 13.62
N ARG A 514 -5.27 0.29 14.64
CA ARG A 514 -4.54 -0.58 15.58
C ARG A 514 -5.48 -1.57 16.27
N ASP A 515 -6.60 -1.08 16.79
CA ASP A 515 -7.61 -1.92 17.44
C ASP A 515 -8.30 -2.87 16.44
N ALA A 516 -8.55 -2.44 15.21
CA ALA A 516 -9.07 -3.31 14.14
C ALA A 516 -8.08 -4.44 13.78
N GLN A 517 -6.78 -4.14 13.68
CA GLN A 517 -5.72 -5.15 13.47
C GLN A 517 -5.69 -6.16 14.62
N ARG A 518 -5.82 -5.67 15.86
CA ARG A 518 -5.90 -6.49 17.06
C ARG A 518 -7.10 -7.44 17.03
N ARG A 519 -8.30 -6.93 16.78
CA ARG A 519 -9.53 -7.73 16.76
C ARG A 519 -9.52 -8.77 15.65
N ALA A 520 -9.05 -8.41 14.46
CA ALA A 520 -8.89 -9.35 13.35
C ALA A 520 -7.89 -10.48 13.66
N ALA A 521 -6.74 -10.15 14.28
CA ALA A 521 -5.77 -11.17 14.69
C ALA A 521 -6.32 -12.06 15.82
N LEU A 522 -6.99 -11.48 16.82
CA LEU A 522 -7.58 -12.22 17.93
C LEU A 522 -8.68 -13.19 17.48
N ALA A 523 -9.42 -12.84 16.41
CA ALA A 523 -10.48 -13.67 15.86
C ALA A 523 -9.98 -14.90 15.07
N ASP A 524 -8.67 -15.05 14.84
CA ASP A 524 -8.10 -16.04 13.93
C ASP A 524 -6.85 -16.73 14.51
N GLU A 525 -6.97 -18.02 14.84
CA GLU A 525 -5.92 -18.81 15.52
C GLU A 525 -4.60 -18.98 14.73
N ASN A 526 -4.60 -18.67 13.43
CA ASN A 526 -3.40 -18.71 12.58
C ASN A 526 -2.92 -17.30 12.19
N THR A 527 -3.35 -16.28 12.92
CA THR A 527 -2.91 -14.90 12.73
C THR A 527 -2.29 -14.36 14.02
N GLY A 528 -1.07 -13.85 13.89
CA GLY A 528 -0.34 -13.16 14.96
C GLY A 528 -0.40 -11.65 14.78
N LEU A 529 -0.19 -10.92 15.87
CA LEU A 529 -0.07 -9.48 15.95
C LEU A 529 1.33 -9.08 16.43
N VAL A 530 1.97 -8.12 15.77
CA VAL A 530 3.19 -7.48 16.24
C VAL A 530 2.86 -6.05 16.65
N VAL A 531 2.91 -5.76 17.94
CA VAL A 531 2.69 -4.41 18.45
C VAL A 531 3.94 -3.57 18.23
N THR A 532 3.80 -2.35 17.69
CA THR A 532 4.93 -1.46 17.34
C THR A 532 4.77 -0.04 17.90
N ILE A 533 3.82 0.17 18.80
CA ILE A 533 3.47 1.51 19.27
C ILE A 533 4.61 2.20 20.05
N ASP A 534 5.49 1.43 20.69
CA ASP A 534 6.66 1.90 21.42
C ASP A 534 7.89 2.21 20.55
N ILE A 535 7.90 1.77 19.29
CA ILE A 535 9.04 1.94 18.37
C ILE A 535 8.79 2.97 17.26
N GLY A 536 7.67 3.69 17.33
CA GLY A 536 7.32 4.79 16.41
C GLY A 536 8.15 6.05 16.60
N ASP A 537 8.05 6.97 15.64
CA ASP A 537 8.62 8.32 15.72
C ASP A 537 7.51 9.35 15.51
N ARG A 538 7.47 10.36 16.38
CA ARG A 538 6.44 11.40 16.35
C ARG A 538 6.50 12.30 15.13
N ILE A 539 7.68 12.45 14.53
CA ILE A 539 7.91 13.34 13.40
C ILE A 539 8.14 12.60 12.08
N ASP A 540 8.29 11.28 12.14
CA ASP A 540 8.46 10.42 10.96
C ASP A 540 7.53 9.21 11.06
N ILE A 541 6.61 9.09 10.11
CA ILE A 541 5.66 7.98 10.02
C ILE A 541 6.36 6.64 9.72
N HIS A 542 7.64 6.68 9.30
CA HIS A 542 8.46 5.52 8.97
C HIS A 542 9.55 5.27 10.02
N PRO A 543 9.25 4.61 11.15
CA PRO A 543 10.26 4.37 12.17
C PRO A 543 11.41 3.50 11.65
N ALA A 544 12.65 3.97 11.85
CA ALA A 544 13.85 3.33 11.31
C ALA A 544 14.25 2.03 12.04
N ASN A 545 13.75 1.78 13.26
CA ASN A 545 14.08 0.60 14.06
C ASN A 545 13.33 -0.66 13.61
N LYS A 546 13.62 -1.11 12.38
CA LYS A 546 12.99 -2.32 11.80
C LYS A 546 13.52 -3.62 12.39
N GLN A 547 14.65 -3.59 13.11
CA GLN A 547 15.19 -4.75 13.81
C GLN A 547 14.25 -5.25 14.92
N VAL A 548 13.71 -4.35 15.75
CA VAL A 548 12.76 -4.75 16.81
C VAL A 548 11.45 -5.25 16.22
N VAL A 549 10.97 -4.62 15.12
CA VAL A 549 9.80 -5.14 14.37
C VAL A 549 10.05 -6.59 13.96
N ALA A 550 11.19 -6.86 13.32
CA ALA A 550 11.54 -8.18 12.83
C ALA A 550 11.72 -9.23 13.94
N GLN A 551 12.29 -8.84 15.08
CA GLN A 551 12.40 -9.71 16.26
C GLN A 551 11.00 -10.16 16.72
N ARG A 552 10.08 -9.20 16.90
CA ARG A 552 8.69 -9.48 17.27
C ARG A 552 7.94 -10.29 16.20
N VAL A 553 8.20 -10.07 14.91
CA VAL A 553 7.65 -10.90 13.81
C VAL A 553 8.06 -12.36 13.96
N VAL A 554 9.34 -12.62 14.22
CA VAL A 554 9.86 -13.98 14.36
C VAL A 554 9.42 -14.65 15.65
N GLU A 555 9.21 -13.88 16.73
CA GLU A 555 8.59 -14.37 17.97
C GLU A 555 7.13 -14.75 17.75
N SER A 556 6.33 -13.84 17.16
CA SER A 556 4.93 -14.09 16.80
C SER A 556 4.77 -15.31 15.90
N LEU A 557 5.60 -15.44 14.86
CA LEU A 557 5.63 -16.62 14.01
C LEU A 557 5.96 -17.90 14.79
N GLY A 558 6.90 -17.83 15.74
CA GLY A 558 7.25 -18.94 16.61
C GLY A 558 6.05 -19.45 17.42
N TYR A 559 5.23 -18.54 17.95
CA TYR A 559 4.01 -18.89 18.68
C TYR A 559 2.98 -19.60 17.79
N LEU A 560 2.74 -19.10 16.58
CA LEU A 560 1.80 -19.71 15.61
C LEU A 560 2.20 -21.13 15.19
N GLN A 561 3.49 -21.46 15.26
CA GLN A 561 4.03 -22.78 14.90
C GLN A 561 3.98 -23.81 16.04
N THR A 562 3.56 -23.41 17.24
CA THR A 562 3.40 -24.35 18.36
C THR A 562 2.10 -25.15 18.26
N SER A 563 2.07 -26.32 18.91
CA SER A 563 0.89 -27.19 18.95
C SER A 563 -0.22 -26.71 19.90
N ASP A 564 0.06 -25.72 20.76
CA ASP A 564 -0.90 -25.13 21.71
C ASP A 564 -1.24 -23.69 21.32
N ARG A 565 -1.78 -23.53 20.11
CA ARG A 565 -2.13 -22.24 19.50
C ARG A 565 -3.11 -21.41 20.34
N LYS A 566 -3.80 -22.02 21.31
CA LYS A 566 -4.80 -21.36 22.16
C LYS A 566 -4.21 -20.71 23.42
N GLN A 567 -2.94 -20.97 23.75
CA GLN A 567 -2.30 -20.46 24.97
C GLN A 567 -1.11 -19.54 24.70
N LEU A 568 -0.81 -19.20 23.45
CA LEU A 568 0.42 -18.54 23.09
C LEU A 568 0.11 -17.37 22.18
N GLY A 569 0.07 -16.18 22.77
CA GLY A 569 -0.08 -14.93 22.05
C GLY A 569 1.16 -14.10 22.18
N ASP A 570 1.61 -13.63 21.03
CA ASP A 570 2.68 -12.65 20.80
C ASP A 570 2.64 -11.38 21.66
N ASN A 571 1.50 -11.03 22.28
CA ASN A 571 1.35 -9.89 23.18
C ASN A 571 0.08 -10.06 24.05
N ALA A 572 0.01 -9.44 25.24
CA ALA A 572 -1.20 -9.45 26.06
C ALA A 572 -2.39 -8.76 25.36
N GLN A 573 -3.55 -9.41 25.43
CA GLN A 573 -4.76 -8.99 24.70
C GLN A 573 -5.92 -8.69 25.65
N PRO A 574 -6.53 -7.50 25.57
CA PRO A 574 -7.73 -7.15 26.33
C PRO A 574 -8.93 -7.93 25.77
N VAL A 575 -9.63 -8.68 26.62
CA VAL A 575 -10.72 -9.58 26.20
C VAL A 575 -12.09 -9.18 26.75
N ARG A 576 -12.14 -8.53 27.92
CA ARG A 576 -13.39 -8.16 28.57
C ARG A 576 -13.21 -6.94 29.46
N ALA A 577 -14.24 -6.10 29.53
CA ALA A 577 -14.33 -5.03 30.51
C ALA A 577 -15.71 -5.06 31.15
N TYR A 578 -15.79 -5.05 32.48
CA TYR A 578 -17.08 -5.12 33.18
C TYR A 578 -17.08 -4.30 34.47
N TYR A 579 -18.28 -3.88 34.88
CA TYR A 579 -18.46 -3.19 36.14
C TYR A 579 -18.26 -4.12 37.34
N SER A 580 -17.43 -3.71 38.30
CA SER A 580 -17.32 -4.33 39.62
C SER A 580 -17.85 -3.39 40.72
N ASP A 581 -17.82 -3.82 41.98
CA ASP A 581 -18.22 -2.96 43.12
C ASP A 581 -17.34 -1.70 43.22
N ASP A 582 -16.04 -1.82 42.95
CA ASP A 582 -15.04 -0.77 43.12
C ASP A 582 -14.49 -0.24 41.77
N GLY A 583 -15.36 -0.09 40.76
CA GLY A 583 -15.02 0.51 39.46
C GLY A 583 -15.24 -0.44 38.28
N ILE A 584 -14.32 -0.44 37.30
CA ILE A 584 -14.31 -1.35 36.15
C ILE A 584 -13.10 -2.28 36.24
N VAL A 585 -13.28 -3.55 35.90
CA VAL A 585 -12.19 -4.50 35.69
C VAL A 585 -12.03 -4.75 34.19
N ALA A 586 -10.80 -4.67 33.69
CA ALA A 586 -10.45 -5.07 32.34
C ALA A 586 -9.54 -6.31 32.40
N GLU A 587 -9.98 -7.41 31.81
CA GLU A 587 -9.28 -8.70 31.81
C GLU A 587 -8.46 -8.88 30.53
N PHE A 588 -7.29 -9.51 30.67
CA PHE A 588 -6.37 -9.80 29.59
C PHE A 588 -6.08 -11.30 29.49
N MET A 589 -5.86 -11.76 28.26
CA MET A 589 -5.25 -13.06 27.98
C MET A 589 -3.82 -12.88 27.46
N ASN A 590 -3.07 -13.98 27.34
CA ASN A 590 -1.66 -14.00 26.88
C ASN A 590 -0.74 -13.14 27.77
N THR A 591 -0.83 -13.35 29.07
CA THR A 591 -0.09 -12.62 30.12
C THR A 591 0.91 -13.53 30.84
N GLN A 592 1.62 -14.38 30.10
CA GLN A 592 2.46 -15.45 30.67
C GLN A 592 3.55 -14.91 31.61
N ASP A 593 4.15 -13.76 31.28
CA ASP A 593 5.16 -13.08 32.10
C ASP A 593 4.56 -11.96 33.00
N GLY A 594 3.23 -11.84 32.98
CA GLY A 594 2.41 -10.91 33.74
C GLY A 594 2.44 -9.48 33.20
N LEU A 595 1.37 -8.74 33.48
CA LEU A 595 1.28 -7.32 33.16
C LEU A 595 2.17 -6.46 34.06
N ARG A 596 2.82 -5.46 33.49
CA ARG A 596 3.68 -4.49 34.20
C ARG A 596 3.36 -3.07 33.78
N ILE A 597 3.36 -2.15 34.76
CA ILE A 597 3.25 -0.71 34.53
C ILE A 597 4.65 -0.10 34.65
N TYR A 598 5.09 0.58 33.60
CA TYR A 598 6.33 1.34 33.59
C TYR A 598 6.09 2.79 34.02
N GLY A 599 6.98 3.31 34.87
CA GLY A 599 7.00 4.73 35.23
C GLY A 599 6.13 5.12 36.44
N GLY A 600 5.44 4.19 37.10
CA GLY A 600 4.71 4.45 38.34
C GLY A 600 3.75 3.32 38.76
N ASP A 601 3.00 3.55 39.84
CA ASP A 601 2.03 2.59 40.38
C ASP A 601 0.66 2.65 39.67
N ASN A 602 0.39 3.76 38.96
CA ASN A 602 -0.85 3.96 38.19
C ASN A 602 -0.54 4.01 36.70
N LEU A 603 -1.40 3.38 35.92
CA LEU A 603 -1.35 3.37 34.47
C LEU A 603 -1.84 4.72 33.92
N SER A 604 -1.12 5.24 32.92
CA SER A 604 -1.49 6.46 32.20
C SER A 604 -2.13 6.13 30.85
N GLY A 605 -2.98 7.02 30.35
CA GLY A 605 -3.60 6.87 29.02
C GLY A 605 -4.78 5.91 28.97
N VAL A 606 -5.41 5.61 30.12
CA VAL A 606 -6.73 4.97 30.18
C VAL A 606 -7.81 6.03 30.13
N GLU A 607 -8.79 5.84 29.25
CA GLU A 607 -9.92 6.74 29.06
C GLU A 607 -11.22 6.02 29.39
N TYR A 608 -12.12 6.70 30.08
CA TYR A 608 -13.50 6.30 30.27
C TYR A 608 -14.38 7.19 29.40
N CYS A 609 -15.12 6.57 28.50
CA CYS A 609 -15.94 7.25 27.50
C CYS A 609 -17.42 6.94 27.73
N THR A 610 -18.24 7.97 27.91
CA THR A 610 -19.69 7.82 28.04
C THR A 610 -20.42 8.45 26.84
N PRO A 611 -21.63 7.97 26.49
CA PRO A 611 -22.39 8.53 25.38
C PRO A 611 -22.74 10.03 25.52
N LEU A 612 -22.80 10.55 26.76
CA LEU A 612 -23.24 11.92 27.05
C LEU A 612 -22.08 12.88 27.30
N GLU A 613 -20.99 12.41 27.91
CA GLU A 613 -19.90 13.28 28.39
C GLU A 613 -18.62 13.14 27.57
N GLY A 614 -18.59 12.26 26.58
CA GLY A 614 -17.38 11.97 25.81
C GLY A 614 -16.35 11.21 26.65
N CYS A 615 -15.08 11.36 26.32
CA CYS A 615 -13.97 10.65 26.94
C CYS A 615 -13.21 11.52 27.94
N ARG A 616 -12.81 10.93 29.07
CA ARG A 616 -11.92 11.53 30.08
C ARG A 616 -10.86 10.55 30.53
N PHE A 617 -9.65 11.02 30.84
CA PHE A 617 -8.65 10.17 31.46
C PHE A 617 -9.08 9.73 32.87
N VAL A 618 -8.83 8.47 33.20
CA VAL A 618 -9.13 7.86 34.49
C VAL A 618 -7.91 7.10 35.01
N PRO A 619 -7.67 7.08 36.33
CA PRO A 619 -6.59 6.29 36.88
C PRO A 619 -6.94 4.79 36.80
N ALA A 620 -5.95 3.98 36.45
CA ALA A 620 -6.04 2.54 36.48
C ALA A 620 -4.80 1.94 37.16
N SER A 621 -4.93 0.76 37.73
CA SER A 621 -3.86 0.03 38.42
C SER A 621 -3.94 -1.45 38.10
N LEU A 622 -2.86 -2.21 38.30
CA LEU A 622 -2.87 -3.65 38.13
C LEU A 622 -3.77 -4.32 39.19
N GLU A 623 -4.55 -5.28 38.76
CA GLU A 623 -5.27 -6.22 39.60
C GLU A 623 -4.77 -7.63 39.28
N GLY A 624 -3.91 -8.18 40.15
CA GLY A 624 -3.26 -9.46 39.86
C GLY A 624 -2.18 -9.36 38.77
N GLN A 625 -2.06 -10.39 37.93
CA GLN A 625 -1.06 -10.48 36.86
C GLN A 625 -1.65 -10.29 35.45
N ASP A 626 -2.98 -10.25 35.34
CA ASP A 626 -3.71 -10.37 34.08
C ASP A 626 -4.87 -9.36 33.94
N SER A 627 -5.04 -8.46 34.89
CA SER A 627 -6.18 -7.54 34.90
C SER A 627 -5.81 -6.11 35.30
N LEU A 628 -6.64 -5.16 34.91
CA LEU A 628 -6.59 -3.77 35.36
C LEU A 628 -7.85 -3.42 36.15
N ARG A 629 -7.66 -2.71 37.27
CA ARG A 629 -8.73 -2.01 37.98
C ARG A 629 -8.74 -0.54 37.56
N ILE A 630 -9.86 -0.08 37.04
CA ILE A 630 -10.07 1.28 36.53
C ILE A 630 -11.05 1.99 37.47
N SER A 631 -10.60 3.10 38.06
CA SER A 631 -11.40 3.83 39.05
C SER A 631 -12.34 4.83 38.35
N ILE A 632 -13.63 4.67 38.60
CA ILE A 632 -14.70 5.54 38.11
C ILE A 632 -15.64 5.89 39.26
N ASP A 633 -16.28 7.07 39.18
CA ASP A 633 -17.22 7.54 40.19
C ASP A 633 -18.68 7.24 39.81
N ASP A 634 -18.92 6.90 38.55
CA ASP A 634 -20.25 6.80 37.94
C ASP A 634 -20.35 5.64 36.94
N LYS A 635 -21.29 4.71 37.18
CA LYS A 635 -21.61 3.64 36.23
C LYS A 635 -22.58 4.17 35.18
N THR A 636 -22.18 4.13 33.91
CA THR A 636 -22.99 4.63 32.80
C THR A 636 -23.24 3.54 31.76
N GLN A 637 -24.50 3.30 31.41
CA GLN A 637 -24.85 2.30 30.41
C GLN A 637 -24.26 2.68 29.04
N GLY A 638 -23.64 1.70 28.36
CA GLY A 638 -23.00 1.92 27.06
C GLY A 638 -21.67 2.67 27.15
N ALA A 639 -21.06 2.72 28.33
CA ALA A 639 -19.71 3.26 28.45
C ALA A 639 -18.67 2.35 27.78
N ARG A 640 -17.53 2.94 27.43
CA ARG A 640 -16.38 2.25 26.85
C ARG A 640 -15.12 2.63 27.63
N ILE A 641 -14.17 1.71 27.68
CA ILE A 641 -12.80 2.02 28.12
C ILE A 641 -11.88 2.01 26.92
N ARG A 642 -10.96 2.97 26.87
CA ARG A 642 -9.88 2.99 25.89
C ARG A 642 -8.53 2.99 26.58
N TYR A 643 -7.52 2.45 25.93
CA TYR A 643 -6.13 2.56 26.36
C TYR A 643 -5.25 2.96 25.18
N ALA A 644 -4.35 3.93 25.41
CA ALA A 644 -3.41 4.42 24.42
C ALA A 644 -4.11 4.84 23.09
N TRP A 645 -5.26 5.52 23.20
CA TRP A 645 -6.09 5.90 22.05
C TRP A 645 -5.73 7.29 21.52
N ALA A 646 -4.61 7.37 20.80
CA ALA A 646 -4.17 8.58 20.10
C ALA A 646 -3.22 8.22 18.93
N ASP A 647 -2.86 9.19 18.10
CA ASP A 647 -1.90 8.91 17.02
C ASP A 647 -0.50 8.59 17.55
N SER A 648 -0.09 9.26 18.63
CA SER A 648 1.19 9.02 19.32
C SER A 648 1.10 9.04 20.86
N PRO A 649 0.33 8.14 21.50
CA PRO A 649 0.28 7.99 22.96
C PRO A 649 1.63 7.54 23.54
N ILE A 650 1.82 7.70 24.86
CA ILE A 650 2.95 7.10 25.58
C ILE A 650 2.47 5.77 26.20
N PRO A 651 2.79 4.60 25.62
CA PRO A 651 2.41 3.32 26.20
C PRO A 651 3.19 3.08 27.50
N THR A 652 2.50 2.66 28.56
CA THR A 652 3.10 2.37 29.87
C THR A 652 2.72 1.00 30.44
N LEU A 653 1.77 0.29 29.83
CA LEU A 653 1.42 -1.09 30.14
C LEU A 653 2.15 -2.06 29.20
N PHE A 654 2.80 -3.06 29.77
CA PHE A 654 3.59 -4.06 29.06
C PHE A 654 3.22 -5.48 29.51
N GLU A 655 3.35 -6.43 28.60
CA GLU A 655 3.46 -7.85 28.92
C GLU A 655 4.95 -8.15 29.14
N GLY A 656 5.27 -8.71 30.31
CA GLY A 656 6.66 -8.93 30.72
C GLY A 656 7.48 -7.64 30.69
N ASP A 657 8.71 -7.72 30.15
CA ASP A 657 9.61 -6.56 30.03
C ASP A 657 9.75 -6.02 28.60
N TYR A 658 9.09 -6.63 27.61
CA TYR A 658 9.50 -6.50 26.21
C TYR A 658 8.44 -5.90 25.27
N VAL A 659 7.16 -6.18 25.48
CA VAL A 659 6.10 -5.84 24.51
C VAL A 659 5.02 -4.98 25.14
N PRO A 660 4.75 -3.77 24.61
CA PRO A 660 3.64 -2.95 25.11
C PRO A 660 2.31 -3.62 24.81
N VAL A 661 1.35 -3.47 25.71
CA VAL A 661 -0.04 -3.83 25.44
C VAL A 661 -0.56 -2.95 24.30
N THR A 662 -1.21 -3.59 23.34
CA THR A 662 -1.80 -2.94 22.17
C THR A 662 -2.88 -1.93 22.58
N PRO A 663 -3.06 -0.81 21.84
CA PRO A 663 -4.22 0.04 22.04
C PRO A 663 -5.51 -0.72 21.84
N PHE A 664 -6.52 -0.34 22.62
CA PHE A 664 -7.82 -0.97 22.53
C PHE A 664 -8.95 -0.03 22.91
N GLU A 665 -10.14 -0.38 22.44
CA GLU A 665 -11.41 0.07 22.97
C GLU A 665 -12.25 -1.17 23.34
N LEU A 666 -12.85 -1.16 24.53
CA LEU A 666 -13.81 -2.19 24.96
C LEU A 666 -15.09 -1.54 25.45
N VAL A 667 -16.23 -2.14 25.10
CA VAL A 667 -17.52 -1.82 25.72
C VAL A 667 -17.53 -2.37 27.14
N VAL A 668 -18.01 -1.58 28.10
CA VAL A 668 -18.13 -2.01 29.50
C VAL A 668 -19.45 -2.75 29.68
N GLU A 669 -19.34 -4.01 30.09
CA GLU A 669 -20.46 -4.92 30.37
C GLU A 669 -20.91 -4.82 31.83
N ASP A 670 -22.12 -5.31 32.11
CA ASP A 670 -22.49 -5.69 33.47
C ASP A 670 -21.78 -7.01 33.84
N GLU A 671 -21.51 -7.21 35.13
CA GLU A 671 -20.75 -8.37 35.66
C GLU A 671 -21.32 -9.74 35.27
#